data_AF-A0AAN6N3M2-F1
#
_entry.id   AF-A0AAN6N3M2-F1
#
_cell.length_a   1.000
_cell.length_b   1.000
_cell.length_c   1.000
_cell.angle_alpha   90.00
_cell.angle_beta   90.00
_cell.angle_gamma   90.00
#
_symmetry.space_group_name_H-M   'P 1'
#
loop_
_entity.id
_entity.type
_entity.pdbx_description
1 polymer ?
#
loop_
_entity_poly.entity_id
_entity_poly.type
_entity_poly.pdbx_seq_one_letter_code
_entity_poly.pdbx_strand_id
1 'polypeptide(L)'
;MSPGGLKRPLLALNRIIGHSSAKNHITKPKIGNIAALDDERAKKQLLKVQEQLAKEDEREQERHSFQQRRKEEEEKALENDPPEIAARYGTKPRDVLAKSSSLQNVASQAGEAGKAITFTARIHHVRAMSSKLAFVVFRDQIETMQGVLSFREGVISEGFIRWAGHLNTEGFVHVEGTLQKPRETVKSCTIHDLEVLIEKMHLVVPVEEHLPIDVYTIDHVEVDEQSHQLESLASNRVRTANRIAFLRTPSAQSIFRISAGICSIFRRVLEGQGFIEIHTPKLQPAATESGAEVFKTIYFGRTAFLAQSPQLAKQMSISADFGRVFEIGPVFRAENSNTHRHLTEYTGMDLEMAIEQDYHEAMDIIDNMMKTIFKGVYERYRKEIEVIKTHFPHEDLLWLEKTPIFTFKEAVDLLNSSGWEDEHGKKASEFEDLSTRAEIRLGEVIRDKYKTDYYIIDKFPASARPFYTHLDSNDDRFTNSFDIFLRGQEITTGGQRIHNPHLLAERMKKAGIEPTGMQDYTQAFEFGVLPHAGCGIGLERLVFLLLNLGDIRNASLFPRDPKSLPEQTDTDVKLPHPDADTLRYAYKYEHGSKDLEMPPVEKLIANYGDATNTSWLDERYQVWRHLETGAAVGYAEENGYALVMGNPLCDARQYQLVVRAFLKYMQMNKDLRPLWLLVSSDVEEILASKLGWRSLSCVAEERITVDSAKKVAKKERQAQDAGISIHELAIDQPVPEDLRQRCDKRIEDWKNNRKGRTQVHITEVRPWVDMEHRRYLWAETKEGEIAALVVLHRLSPQNGFQIKFTLDFPGSPSGTIETLISAAITSLAKAGVKNVTFGAGAQPEMITGEKLGGIRAKILSHTYKTIAQQLKLIQKSEFREKFGTQDDPVYICYPFMGLGVSGARTLIKFFEDEM
;
A
#
# COMPACT_ATOMS: atom_id res chain seq x y z
N MET A 1 22.07 7.63 53.19
CA MET A 1 20.66 7.21 53.18
C MET A 1 20.20 6.99 54.62
N SER A 2 19.03 7.48 55.05
CA SER A 2 18.50 7.08 56.36
C SER A 2 17.70 5.77 56.20
N PRO A 3 17.87 4.77 57.08
CA PRO A 3 17.14 3.51 57.01
C PRO A 3 15.69 3.72 57.47
N GLY A 4 14.85 4.30 56.60
CA GLY A 4 13.45 4.58 56.96
C GLY A 4 12.57 5.22 55.89
N GLY A 5 13.14 5.86 54.85
CA GLY A 5 12.37 6.62 53.85
C GLY A 5 11.39 5.78 53.01
N LEU A 6 11.75 4.53 52.69
CA LEU A 6 10.94 3.61 51.88
C LEU A 6 9.95 2.77 52.71
N LYS A 7 10.03 2.79 54.05
CA LYS A 7 9.18 1.93 54.91
C LYS A 7 7.71 2.28 54.82
N ARG A 8 7.34 3.57 54.84
CA ARG A 8 5.93 4.02 54.88
C ARG A 8 5.14 3.73 53.57
N PRO A 9 5.67 4.00 52.37
CA PRO A 9 5.00 3.63 51.11
C PRO A 9 4.85 2.11 50.95
N LEU A 10 5.90 1.33 51.28
CA LEU A 10 5.87 -0.13 51.24
C LEU A 10 4.91 -0.73 52.29
N LEU A 11 4.74 -0.09 53.45
CA LEU A 11 3.76 -0.47 54.48
C LEU A 11 2.31 -0.17 54.06
N ALA A 12 2.07 0.87 53.26
CA ALA A 12 0.77 1.13 52.64
C ALA A 12 0.43 0.06 51.59
N LEU A 13 1.43 -0.40 50.81
CA LEU A 13 1.31 -1.57 49.93
C LEU A 13 0.97 -2.85 50.73
N ASN A 14 1.63 -3.06 51.89
CA ASN A 14 1.37 -4.20 52.79
C ASN A 14 -0.07 -4.23 53.34
N ARG A 15 -0.66 -3.07 53.66
CA ARG A 15 -2.04 -3.01 54.19
C ARG A 15 -3.11 -3.37 53.16
N ILE A 16 -2.80 -3.32 51.87
CA ILE A 16 -3.77 -3.46 50.78
C ILE A 16 -3.65 -4.82 50.06
N ILE A 17 -2.49 -5.47 50.17
CA ILE A 17 -2.26 -6.82 49.60
C ILE A 17 -2.74 -7.94 50.55
N GLY A 18 -3.24 -7.58 51.73
CA GLY A 18 -3.83 -8.51 52.69
C GLY A 18 -2.77 -9.18 53.57
N HIS A 19 -2.98 -9.12 54.88
CA HIS A 19 -2.28 -10.02 55.79
C HIS A 19 -2.74 -11.45 55.49
N SER A 20 -1.81 -12.30 55.05
CA SER A 20 -1.78 -13.67 55.55
C SER A 20 -0.44 -13.87 56.24
N SER A 21 -0.49 -13.84 57.57
CA SER A 21 0.41 -14.62 58.41
C SER A 21 0.36 -16.08 57.91
N ALA A 22 1.34 -16.50 57.12
CA ALA A 22 1.59 -17.90 56.82
C ALA A 22 3.02 -18.06 56.34
N LYS A 23 3.70 -19.05 56.92
CA LYS A 23 4.95 -19.65 56.42
C LYS A 23 4.89 -19.81 54.89
N ASN A 24 6.04 -19.62 54.24
CA ASN A 24 6.35 -19.90 52.83
C ASN A 24 5.57 -21.09 52.21
N HIS A 25 4.33 -20.88 51.77
CA HIS A 25 3.69 -21.71 50.75
C HIS A 25 3.39 -20.82 49.55
N ILE A 26 4.40 -20.76 48.70
CA ILE A 26 4.46 -20.05 47.43
C ILE A 26 3.48 -20.74 46.47
N THR A 27 2.31 -20.15 46.22
CA THR A 27 1.45 -20.55 45.12
C THR A 27 2.07 -20.04 43.83
N LYS A 28 2.40 -20.93 42.87
CA LYS A 28 2.93 -20.54 41.56
C LYS A 28 1.97 -19.55 40.88
N PRO A 29 2.44 -18.44 40.31
CA PRO A 29 1.57 -17.52 39.60
C PRO A 29 0.94 -18.24 38.40
N LYS A 30 -0.36 -18.01 38.17
CA LYS A 30 -1.05 -18.55 37.00
C LYS A 30 -0.61 -17.75 35.77
N ILE A 31 0.28 -18.32 34.96
CA ILE A 31 0.85 -17.72 33.73
C ILE A 31 -0.23 -17.49 32.65
N GLY A 32 -1.46 -17.96 32.86
CA GLY A 32 -2.58 -17.84 31.92
C GLY A 32 -2.79 -19.12 31.12
N ASN A 33 -3.76 -19.11 30.20
CA ASN A 33 -3.97 -20.24 29.28
C ASN A 33 -3.02 -20.12 28.09
N ILE A 34 -1.83 -20.72 28.17
CA ILE A 34 -0.82 -20.66 27.09
C ILE A 34 -1.36 -21.27 25.78
N ALA A 35 -2.26 -22.24 25.85
CA ALA A 35 -2.90 -22.83 24.67
C ALA A 35 -3.82 -21.84 23.92
N ALA A 36 -4.23 -20.73 24.56
CA ALA A 36 -4.97 -19.67 23.87
C ALA A 36 -4.12 -18.90 22.83
N LEU A 37 -2.79 -19.11 22.84
CA LEU A 37 -1.89 -18.59 21.81
C LEU A 37 -1.73 -19.54 20.61
N ASP A 38 -2.46 -20.66 20.58
CA ASP A 38 -2.49 -21.55 19.42
C ASP A 38 -3.46 -20.98 18.38
N ASP A 39 -2.91 -20.37 17.33
CA ASP A 39 -3.67 -19.79 16.22
C ASP A 39 -3.26 -20.47 14.90
N GLU A 40 -4.08 -21.44 14.47
CA GLU A 40 -3.88 -22.18 13.22
C GLU A 40 -3.94 -21.29 11.98
N ARG A 41 -4.68 -20.18 12.02
CA ARG A 41 -4.77 -19.24 10.90
C ARG A 41 -3.47 -18.45 10.77
N ALA A 42 -2.96 -17.93 11.88
CA ALA A 42 -1.68 -17.23 11.91
C ALA A 42 -0.52 -18.14 11.47
N LYS A 43 -0.53 -19.41 11.90
CA LYS A 43 0.47 -20.41 11.49
C LYS A 43 0.46 -20.65 9.97
N LYS A 44 -0.72 -20.83 9.36
CA LYS A 44 -0.85 -21.00 7.90
C LYS A 44 -0.39 -19.78 7.12
N GLN A 45 -0.68 -18.57 7.62
CA GLN A 45 -0.21 -17.33 7.00
C GLN A 45 1.32 -17.22 7.06
N LEU A 46 1.92 -17.56 8.19
CA LEU A 46 3.37 -17.55 8.38
C LEU A 46 4.08 -18.53 7.43
N LEU A 47 3.58 -19.77 7.33
CA LEU A 47 4.10 -20.77 6.38
C LEU A 47 4.05 -20.27 4.93
N LYS A 48 2.94 -19.65 4.54
CA LYS A 48 2.78 -19.11 3.18
C LYS A 48 3.82 -18.02 2.88
N VAL A 49 4.12 -17.14 3.84
CA VAL A 49 5.15 -16.11 3.72
C VAL A 49 6.53 -16.77 3.56
N GLN A 50 6.83 -17.77 4.38
CA GLN A 50 8.10 -18.51 4.32
C GLN A 50 8.32 -19.19 2.96
N GLU A 51 7.29 -19.87 2.44
CA GLU A 51 7.33 -20.48 1.10
C GLU A 51 7.52 -19.45 -0.02
N GLN A 52 6.88 -18.28 0.12
CA GLN A 52 7.01 -17.21 -0.88
C GLN A 52 8.45 -16.69 -0.96
N LEU A 53 9.07 -16.39 0.19
CA LEU A 53 10.45 -15.93 0.27
C LEU A 53 11.44 -16.96 -0.29
N ALA A 54 11.20 -18.26 -0.03
CA ALA A 54 12.02 -19.34 -0.56
C ALA A 54 11.93 -19.44 -2.09
N LYS A 55 10.70 -19.34 -2.65
CA LYS A 55 10.49 -19.33 -4.10
C LYS A 55 11.12 -18.12 -4.78
N GLU A 56 11.13 -16.97 -4.11
CA GLU A 56 11.83 -15.78 -4.60
C GLU A 56 13.34 -16.04 -4.68
N ASP A 57 13.97 -16.55 -3.62
CA ASP A 57 15.40 -16.89 -3.62
C ASP A 57 15.77 -17.94 -4.69
N GLU A 58 14.97 -18.99 -4.85
CA GLU A 58 15.16 -20.00 -5.90
C GLU A 58 15.08 -19.37 -7.30
N ARG A 59 14.07 -18.52 -7.53
CA ARG A 59 13.93 -17.78 -8.79
C ARG A 59 15.12 -16.87 -9.07
N GLU A 60 15.67 -16.20 -8.06
CA GLU A 60 16.86 -15.35 -8.23
C GLU A 60 18.11 -16.16 -8.61
N GLN A 61 18.28 -17.35 -8.04
CA GLN A 61 19.40 -18.24 -8.35
C GLN A 61 19.27 -18.82 -9.77
N GLU A 62 18.07 -19.29 -10.14
CA GLU A 62 17.77 -19.73 -11.50
C GLU A 62 17.99 -18.59 -12.51
N ARG A 63 17.53 -17.37 -12.19
CA ARG A 63 17.72 -16.15 -13.00
C ARG A 63 19.19 -15.90 -13.30
N HIS A 64 20.05 -15.88 -12.28
CA HIS A 64 21.49 -15.66 -12.46
C HIS A 64 22.12 -16.73 -13.35
N SER A 65 21.75 -17.99 -13.15
CA SER A 65 22.27 -19.12 -13.94
C SER A 65 21.82 -19.06 -15.41
N PHE A 66 20.55 -18.70 -15.67
CA PHE A 66 19.98 -18.61 -17.01
C PHE A 66 20.56 -17.44 -17.80
N GLN A 67 20.65 -16.24 -17.18
CA GLN A 67 21.25 -15.06 -17.80
C GLN A 67 22.72 -15.29 -18.17
N GLN A 68 23.47 -15.96 -17.29
CA GLN A 68 24.87 -16.30 -17.55
C GLN A 68 25.00 -17.26 -18.74
N ARG A 69 24.20 -18.35 -18.77
CA ARG A 69 24.19 -19.29 -19.89
C ARG A 69 23.82 -18.63 -21.22
N ARG A 70 22.80 -17.75 -21.23
CA ARG A 70 22.39 -17.02 -22.43
C ARG A 70 23.51 -16.17 -23.01
N LYS A 71 24.23 -15.44 -22.15
CA LYS A 71 25.34 -14.57 -22.55
C LYS A 71 26.50 -15.38 -23.13
N GLU A 72 26.86 -16.48 -22.48
CA GLU A 72 27.92 -17.39 -22.97
C GLU A 72 27.55 -18.03 -24.32
N GLU A 73 26.28 -18.37 -24.54
CA GLU A 73 25.80 -18.90 -25.82
C GLU A 73 25.76 -17.85 -26.93
N GLU A 74 25.35 -16.62 -26.64
CA GLU A 74 25.38 -15.50 -27.59
C GLU A 74 26.81 -15.19 -28.04
N GLU A 75 27.75 -15.11 -27.10
CA GLU A 75 29.18 -14.89 -27.39
C GLU A 75 29.74 -16.02 -28.27
N LYS A 76 29.49 -17.29 -27.92
CA LYS A 76 29.89 -18.44 -28.74
C LYS A 76 29.28 -18.44 -30.13
N ALA A 77 28.02 -18.04 -30.28
CA ALA A 77 27.37 -17.99 -31.59
C ALA A 77 27.99 -16.91 -32.47
N LEU A 78 28.23 -15.72 -31.90
CA LEU A 78 28.87 -14.60 -32.61
C LEU A 78 30.32 -14.91 -33.02
N GLU A 79 31.07 -15.68 -32.23
CA GLU A 79 32.43 -16.12 -32.57
C GLU A 79 32.47 -17.14 -33.73
N ASN A 80 31.45 -18.02 -33.82
CA ASN A 80 31.39 -19.06 -34.85
C ASN A 80 30.84 -18.57 -36.19
N ASP A 81 30.05 -17.49 -36.19
CA ASP A 81 29.46 -16.94 -37.40
C ASP A 81 30.44 -16.02 -38.16
N PRO A 82 30.44 -16.04 -39.51
CA PRO A 82 31.16 -15.05 -40.30
C PRO A 82 30.78 -13.61 -39.91
N PRO A 83 31.69 -12.62 -40.02
CA PRO A 83 31.44 -11.24 -39.59
C PRO A 83 30.17 -10.62 -40.20
N GLU A 84 29.84 -10.99 -41.45
CA GLU A 84 28.64 -10.53 -42.15
C GLU A 84 27.34 -11.07 -41.55
N ILE A 85 27.34 -12.27 -40.96
CA ILE A 85 26.18 -12.87 -40.30
C ILE A 85 26.11 -12.39 -38.85
N ALA A 86 27.24 -12.37 -38.14
CA ALA A 86 27.32 -11.87 -36.77
C ALA A 86 26.84 -10.41 -36.65
N ALA A 87 27.05 -9.57 -37.67
CA ALA A 87 26.56 -8.19 -37.68
C ALA A 87 25.02 -8.04 -37.75
N ARG A 88 24.28 -9.10 -38.15
CA ARG A 88 22.83 -9.08 -38.40
C ARG A 88 21.99 -9.28 -37.14
N TYR A 89 22.59 -9.71 -36.03
CA TYR A 89 21.88 -9.93 -34.78
C TYR A 89 22.68 -9.51 -33.55
N GLY A 90 22.10 -9.70 -32.35
CA GLY A 90 22.70 -9.31 -31.08
C GLY A 90 22.10 -8.03 -30.51
N THR A 91 22.72 -7.49 -29.46
CA THR A 91 22.22 -6.30 -28.75
C THR A 91 22.90 -5.03 -29.27
N LYS A 92 22.11 -4.01 -29.65
CA LYS A 92 22.61 -2.71 -30.12
C LYS A 92 21.77 -1.56 -29.57
N PRO A 93 22.38 -0.43 -29.18
CA PRO A 93 21.63 0.73 -28.74
C PRO A 93 20.88 1.36 -29.95
N ARG A 94 19.80 2.09 -29.67
CA ARG A 94 18.88 2.57 -30.72
C ARG A 94 19.50 3.57 -31.69
N ASP A 95 20.43 4.38 -31.19
CA ASP A 95 21.10 5.48 -31.88
C ASP A 95 21.99 5.05 -33.05
N VAL A 96 22.47 3.81 -33.05
CA VAL A 96 23.30 3.25 -34.14
C VAL A 96 22.48 2.51 -35.20
N LEU A 97 21.16 2.44 -35.05
CA LEU A 97 20.26 1.69 -35.93
C LEU A 97 19.56 2.61 -36.94
N ALA A 98 19.12 2.02 -38.05
CA ALA A 98 18.42 2.76 -39.10
C ALA A 98 17.09 3.35 -38.59
N LYS A 99 16.60 4.39 -39.27
CA LYS A 99 15.26 4.92 -38.98
C LYS A 99 14.21 3.83 -39.25
N SER A 100 13.42 3.51 -38.22
CA SER A 100 12.31 2.57 -38.31
C SER A 100 10.98 3.29 -38.56
N SER A 101 10.06 2.60 -39.26
CA SER A 101 8.63 2.93 -39.31
C SER A 101 7.85 2.18 -38.23
N SER A 102 6.67 2.68 -37.86
CA SER A 102 5.72 1.93 -37.01
C SER A 102 5.09 0.76 -37.76
N LEU A 103 4.64 -0.27 -37.06
CA LEU A 103 3.89 -1.36 -37.73
C LEU A 103 2.54 -0.88 -38.27
N GLN A 104 1.97 0.20 -37.71
CA GLN A 104 0.75 0.81 -38.26
C GLN A 104 0.97 1.32 -39.70
N ASN A 105 2.13 1.92 -39.99
CA ASN A 105 2.48 2.34 -41.34
C ASN A 105 2.75 1.16 -42.28
N VAL A 106 3.22 0.03 -41.73
CA VAL A 106 3.39 -1.22 -42.50
C VAL A 106 2.03 -1.84 -42.81
N ALA A 107 1.10 -1.84 -41.84
CA ALA A 107 -0.25 -2.36 -41.99
C ALA A 107 -1.06 -1.57 -43.05
N SER A 108 -0.88 -0.26 -43.14
CA SER A 108 -1.54 0.58 -44.14
C SER A 108 -0.98 0.44 -45.57
N GLN A 109 0.16 -0.26 -45.73
CA GLN A 109 0.78 -0.60 -47.01
C GLN A 109 0.46 -2.04 -47.45
N ALA A 110 -0.62 -2.63 -46.93
CA ALA A 110 -1.08 -3.98 -47.24
C ALA A 110 -1.34 -4.15 -48.76
N GLY A 111 -0.38 -4.77 -49.46
CA GLY A 111 -0.41 -4.98 -50.91
C GLY A 111 0.97 -5.22 -51.54
N GLU A 112 2.04 -4.85 -50.84
CA GLU A 112 3.41 -4.84 -51.39
C GLU A 112 4.27 -6.02 -50.89
N ALA A 113 3.85 -7.26 -51.20
CA ALA A 113 4.75 -8.41 -51.03
C ALA A 113 6.04 -8.21 -51.84
N GLY A 114 7.20 -8.49 -51.24
CA GLY A 114 8.52 -8.29 -51.82
C GLY A 114 9.20 -6.98 -51.43
N LYS A 115 8.55 -6.09 -50.66
CA LYS A 115 9.15 -4.85 -50.19
C LYS A 115 10.00 -5.04 -48.93
N ALA A 116 11.18 -4.40 -48.92
CA ALA A 116 12.02 -4.29 -47.73
C ALA A 116 11.40 -3.32 -46.72
N ILE A 117 11.36 -3.73 -45.45
CA ILE A 117 10.82 -2.95 -44.34
C ILE A 117 11.79 -2.92 -43.16
N THR A 118 11.69 -1.84 -42.39
CA THR A 118 12.47 -1.65 -41.16
C THR A 118 11.56 -1.10 -40.08
N PHE A 119 11.42 -1.81 -38.96
CA PHE A 119 10.56 -1.37 -37.86
C PHE A 119 11.18 -1.69 -36.49
N THR A 120 10.63 -1.07 -35.45
CA THR A 120 10.98 -1.37 -34.06
C THR A 120 9.70 -1.75 -33.31
N ALA A 121 9.70 -2.93 -32.71
CA ALA A 121 8.52 -3.49 -32.05
C ALA A 121 8.93 -4.28 -30.81
N ARG A 122 7.96 -4.60 -29.95
CA ARG A 122 8.17 -5.57 -28.87
C ARG A 122 8.11 -6.98 -29.42
N ILE A 123 8.92 -7.86 -28.84
CA ILE A 123 8.75 -9.31 -28.97
C ILE A 123 7.49 -9.69 -28.18
N HIS A 124 6.39 -9.97 -28.85
CA HIS A 124 5.17 -10.38 -28.18
C HIS A 124 5.23 -11.85 -27.75
N HIS A 125 5.72 -12.71 -28.64
CA HIS A 125 5.87 -14.13 -28.41
C HIS A 125 6.93 -14.71 -29.36
N VAL A 126 7.68 -15.73 -28.93
CA VAL A 126 8.65 -16.46 -29.77
C VAL A 126 8.30 -17.93 -29.76
N ARG A 127 8.24 -18.54 -30.94
CA ARG A 127 8.02 -19.98 -31.11
C ARG A 127 9.17 -20.59 -31.89
N ALA A 128 10.13 -21.18 -31.18
CA ALA A 128 11.21 -21.95 -31.78
C ALA A 128 10.66 -23.32 -32.25
N MET A 129 10.77 -23.62 -33.54
CA MET A 129 10.29 -24.88 -34.13
C MET A 129 11.41 -25.90 -34.29
N SER A 130 12.62 -25.44 -34.61
CA SER A 130 13.84 -26.25 -34.73
C SER A 130 15.08 -25.33 -34.67
N SER A 131 16.29 -25.88 -34.74
CA SER A 131 17.50 -25.06 -34.91
C SER A 131 17.53 -24.25 -36.21
N LYS A 132 16.65 -24.57 -37.17
CA LYS A 132 16.57 -23.95 -38.50
C LYS A 132 15.34 -23.08 -38.74
N LEU A 133 14.42 -22.98 -37.77
CA LEU A 133 13.21 -22.20 -37.93
C LEU A 133 12.67 -21.71 -36.58
N ALA A 134 12.42 -20.40 -36.49
CA ALA A 134 11.66 -19.77 -35.42
C ALA A 134 10.63 -18.78 -35.98
N PHE A 135 9.49 -18.67 -35.31
CA PHE A 135 8.51 -17.63 -35.54
C PHE A 135 8.56 -16.62 -34.42
N VAL A 136 8.52 -15.33 -34.76
CA VAL A 136 8.50 -14.24 -33.78
C VAL A 136 7.26 -13.40 -34.04
N VAL A 137 6.40 -13.23 -33.04
CA VAL A 137 5.28 -12.30 -33.12
C VAL A 137 5.77 -10.95 -32.63
N PHE A 138 5.74 -9.95 -33.48
CA PHE A 138 6.06 -8.57 -33.13
C PHE A 138 4.78 -7.82 -32.74
N ARG A 139 4.86 -6.98 -31.71
CA ARG A 139 3.76 -6.07 -31.31
C ARG A 139 4.22 -4.62 -31.29
N ASP A 140 3.44 -3.77 -31.92
CA ASP A 140 3.53 -2.31 -31.80
C ASP A 140 2.12 -1.76 -31.53
N GLN A 141 1.87 -1.43 -30.27
CA GLN A 141 0.56 -1.01 -29.79
C GLN A 141 -0.54 -2.06 -30.08
N ILE A 142 -1.53 -1.73 -30.92
CA ILE A 142 -2.60 -2.64 -31.35
C ILE A 142 -2.18 -3.56 -32.49
N GLU A 143 -1.09 -3.26 -33.19
CA GLU A 143 -0.65 -4.06 -34.34
C GLU A 143 0.21 -5.22 -33.89
N THR A 144 -0.09 -6.40 -34.43
CA THR A 144 0.75 -7.59 -34.31
C THR A 144 1.04 -8.18 -35.67
N MET A 145 2.26 -8.66 -35.86
CA MET A 145 2.75 -9.21 -37.14
C MET A 145 3.66 -10.41 -36.89
N GLN A 146 3.49 -11.46 -37.69
CA GLN A 146 4.40 -12.61 -37.67
C GLN A 146 5.69 -12.32 -38.43
N GLY A 147 6.81 -12.70 -37.84
CA GLY A 147 8.11 -12.80 -38.46
C GLY A 147 8.58 -14.24 -38.58
N VAL A 148 9.21 -14.54 -39.71
CA VAL A 148 9.78 -15.84 -40.03
C VAL A 148 11.29 -15.72 -40.04
N LEU A 149 11.95 -16.43 -39.12
CA LEU A 149 13.40 -16.54 -39.05
C LEU A 149 13.79 -17.98 -39.41
N SER A 150 14.17 -18.18 -40.67
CA SER A 150 14.55 -19.49 -41.22
C SER A 150 16.00 -19.51 -41.67
N PHE A 151 16.68 -20.64 -41.45
CA PHE A 151 18.07 -20.85 -41.86
C PHE A 151 18.21 -20.65 -43.38
N ARG A 152 19.18 -19.83 -43.77
CA ARG A 152 19.50 -19.52 -45.17
C ARG A 152 21.01 -19.40 -45.27
N GLU A 153 21.62 -20.30 -46.03
CA GLU A 153 23.08 -20.36 -46.18
C GLU A 153 23.65 -18.99 -46.59
N GLY A 154 24.67 -18.52 -45.87
CA GLY A 154 25.29 -17.20 -46.07
C GLY A 154 24.48 -15.98 -45.60
N VAL A 155 23.27 -16.18 -45.06
CA VAL A 155 22.35 -15.08 -44.69
C VAL A 155 21.92 -15.16 -43.23
N ILE A 156 21.43 -16.33 -42.78
CA ILE A 156 20.91 -16.60 -41.43
C ILE A 156 21.51 -17.91 -40.92
N SER A 157 22.23 -17.86 -39.80
CA SER A 157 22.82 -19.03 -39.13
C SER A 157 21.86 -19.69 -38.13
N GLU A 158 22.18 -20.91 -37.71
CA GLU A 158 21.51 -21.56 -36.57
C GLU A 158 21.78 -20.82 -35.25
N GLY A 159 22.92 -20.13 -35.14
CA GLY A 159 23.27 -19.28 -34.00
C GLY A 159 22.30 -18.10 -33.85
N PHE A 160 22.00 -17.41 -34.95
CA PHE A 160 21.01 -16.33 -34.98
C PHE A 160 19.61 -16.84 -34.57
N ILE A 161 19.16 -17.98 -35.09
CA ILE A 161 17.85 -18.56 -34.74
C ILE A 161 17.78 -18.92 -33.25
N ARG A 162 18.85 -19.54 -32.71
CA ARG A 162 18.94 -19.89 -31.30
C ARG A 162 18.93 -18.65 -30.40
N TRP A 163 19.69 -17.62 -30.77
CA TRP A 163 19.69 -16.33 -30.08
C TRP A 163 18.29 -15.73 -30.00
N ALA A 164 17.58 -15.64 -31.12
CA ALA A 164 16.22 -15.14 -31.19
C ALA A 164 15.26 -15.98 -30.30
N GLY A 165 15.43 -17.30 -30.27
CA GLY A 165 14.67 -18.23 -29.45
C GLY A 165 14.86 -18.06 -27.94
N HIS A 166 15.98 -17.48 -27.50
CA HIS A 166 16.30 -17.22 -26.08
C HIS A 166 16.03 -15.78 -25.64
N LEU A 167 15.46 -14.93 -26.51
CA LEU A 167 15.07 -13.59 -26.13
C LEU A 167 13.83 -13.62 -25.23
N ASN A 168 13.89 -12.85 -24.15
CA ASN A 168 12.73 -12.65 -23.29
C ASN A 168 11.66 -11.86 -24.04
N THR A 169 10.40 -12.26 -23.87
CA THR A 169 9.26 -11.50 -24.39
C THR A 169 9.26 -10.09 -23.79
N GLU A 170 8.57 -9.17 -24.46
CA GLU A 170 8.48 -7.74 -24.16
C GLU A 170 9.76 -6.93 -24.40
N GLY A 171 10.90 -7.56 -24.71
CA GLY A 171 12.07 -6.85 -25.22
C GLY A 171 11.75 -6.09 -26.51
N PHE A 172 12.36 -4.92 -26.71
CA PHE A 172 12.24 -4.21 -27.98
C PHE A 172 13.31 -4.67 -28.94
N VAL A 173 12.90 -4.99 -30.16
CA VAL A 173 13.79 -5.35 -31.25
C VAL A 173 13.62 -4.41 -32.44
N HIS A 174 14.73 -4.14 -33.09
CA HIS A 174 14.78 -3.49 -34.40
C HIS A 174 14.93 -4.58 -35.47
N VAL A 175 14.04 -4.58 -36.45
CA VAL A 175 13.93 -5.66 -37.44
C VAL A 175 14.06 -5.06 -38.83
N GLU A 176 14.94 -5.64 -39.64
CA GLU A 176 14.99 -5.44 -41.09
C GLU A 176 14.62 -6.75 -41.78
N GLY A 177 13.76 -6.68 -42.78
CA GLY A 177 13.34 -7.87 -43.53
C GLY A 177 12.45 -7.54 -44.72
N THR A 178 11.98 -8.58 -45.38
CA THR A 178 11.16 -8.46 -46.59
C THR A 178 9.74 -8.96 -46.32
N LEU A 179 8.73 -8.19 -46.74
CA LEU A 179 7.33 -8.60 -46.64
C LEU A 179 7.03 -9.78 -47.57
N GLN A 180 6.32 -10.79 -47.09
CA GLN A 180 5.84 -11.90 -47.91
C GLN A 180 4.43 -12.32 -47.49
N LYS A 181 3.73 -13.04 -48.38
CA LYS A 181 2.45 -13.66 -48.05
C LYS A 181 2.70 -14.93 -47.23
N PRO A 182 2.01 -15.13 -46.10
CA PRO A 182 2.11 -16.38 -45.36
C PRO A 182 1.45 -17.52 -46.15
N ARG A 183 1.83 -18.77 -45.84
CA ARG A 183 1.21 -19.96 -46.47
C ARG A 183 -0.26 -20.10 -46.13
N GLU A 184 -0.61 -19.75 -44.90
CA GLU A 184 -1.96 -19.69 -44.37
C GLU A 184 -2.14 -18.37 -43.62
N THR A 185 -3.36 -17.86 -43.58
CA THR A 185 -3.70 -16.62 -42.88
C THR A 185 -3.31 -16.71 -41.40
N VAL A 186 -2.51 -15.75 -40.91
CA VAL A 186 -2.00 -15.75 -39.54
C VAL A 186 -3.05 -15.16 -38.60
N LYS A 187 -3.97 -16.01 -38.13
CA LYS A 187 -5.10 -15.57 -37.27
C LYS A 187 -4.68 -15.02 -35.91
N SER A 188 -3.49 -15.36 -35.42
CA SER A 188 -2.95 -14.89 -34.13
C SER A 188 -2.41 -13.46 -34.15
N CYS A 189 -2.37 -12.80 -35.31
CA CYS A 189 -1.83 -11.46 -35.50
C CYS A 189 -2.88 -10.53 -36.12
N THR A 190 -2.86 -9.22 -35.86
CA THR A 190 -3.80 -8.28 -36.52
C THR A 190 -3.49 -8.08 -38.00
N ILE A 191 -2.23 -8.27 -38.40
CA ILE A 191 -1.81 -8.31 -39.79
C ILE A 191 -1.82 -9.79 -40.23
N HIS A 192 -2.94 -10.19 -40.83
CA HIS A 192 -3.21 -11.60 -41.15
C HIS A 192 -2.59 -12.09 -42.47
N ASP A 193 -2.49 -11.19 -43.45
CA ASP A 193 -2.19 -11.53 -44.85
C ASP A 193 -0.72 -11.30 -45.25
N LEU A 194 0.10 -10.81 -44.31
CA LEU A 194 1.51 -10.53 -44.51
C LEU A 194 2.33 -11.00 -43.31
N GLU A 195 3.51 -11.52 -43.59
CA GLU A 195 4.54 -11.83 -42.59
C GLU A 195 5.88 -11.23 -43.04
N VAL A 196 6.80 -11.02 -42.11
CA VAL A 196 8.15 -10.51 -42.42
C VAL A 196 9.16 -11.66 -42.46
N LEU A 197 9.84 -11.82 -43.58
CA LEU A 197 11.02 -12.67 -43.68
C LEU A 197 12.22 -11.92 -43.09
N ILE A 198 12.64 -12.32 -41.89
CA ILE A 198 13.63 -11.58 -41.09
C ILE A 198 15.03 -11.73 -41.71
N GLU A 199 15.70 -10.61 -41.94
CA GLU A 199 17.06 -10.54 -42.48
C GLU A 199 18.07 -10.02 -41.46
N LYS A 200 17.65 -9.07 -40.60
CA LYS A 200 18.39 -8.60 -39.42
C LYS A 200 17.45 -8.37 -38.26
N MET A 201 17.91 -8.62 -37.04
CA MET A 201 17.15 -8.36 -35.82
C MET A 201 18.09 -8.02 -34.68
N HIS A 202 17.99 -6.81 -34.12
CA HIS A 202 18.81 -6.38 -32.99
C HIS A 202 17.95 -6.09 -31.76
N LEU A 203 18.37 -6.58 -30.60
CA LEU A 203 17.75 -6.25 -29.32
C LEU A 203 18.17 -4.83 -28.91
N VAL A 204 17.19 -3.95 -28.75
CA VAL A 204 17.38 -2.52 -28.44
C VAL A 204 17.17 -2.24 -26.96
N VAL A 205 16.11 -2.80 -26.40
CA VAL A 205 15.79 -2.69 -24.97
C VAL A 205 15.61 -4.10 -24.44
N PRO A 206 16.60 -4.65 -23.73
CA PRO A 206 16.48 -5.97 -23.12
C PRO A 206 15.45 -5.95 -22.00
N VAL A 207 14.78 -7.09 -21.83
CA VAL A 207 14.04 -7.41 -20.62
C VAL A 207 14.89 -8.41 -19.84
N GLU A 208 15.44 -7.97 -18.71
CA GLU A 208 16.36 -8.79 -17.90
C GLU A 208 15.62 -9.92 -17.19
N GLU A 209 14.40 -9.65 -16.75
CA GLU A 209 13.54 -10.58 -15.99
C GLU A 209 12.26 -10.87 -16.74
N HIS A 210 11.84 -12.14 -16.78
CA HIS A 210 10.50 -12.48 -17.27
C HIS A 210 9.46 -11.72 -16.45
N LEU A 211 8.46 -11.19 -17.15
CA LEU A 211 7.33 -10.59 -16.45
C LEU A 211 6.63 -11.65 -15.58
N PRO A 212 6.03 -11.27 -14.43
CA PRO A 212 5.27 -12.18 -13.58
C PRO A 212 4.15 -12.92 -14.33
N ILE A 213 3.66 -12.30 -15.41
CA ILE A 213 2.73 -12.88 -16.35
C ILE A 213 3.11 -12.48 -17.77
N ASP A 214 2.97 -13.43 -18.69
CA ASP A 214 3.24 -13.19 -20.10
C ASP A 214 2.11 -12.40 -20.77
N VAL A 215 2.47 -11.35 -21.51
CA VAL A 215 1.51 -10.41 -22.11
C VAL A 215 0.77 -11.04 -23.29
N TYR A 216 1.37 -12.02 -23.96
CA TYR A 216 0.68 -12.76 -25.01
C TYR A 216 -0.46 -13.55 -24.37
N THR A 217 -0.15 -14.43 -23.41
CA THR A 217 -1.14 -15.32 -22.77
C THR A 217 -2.24 -14.63 -21.94
N ILE A 218 -1.99 -13.45 -21.36
CA ILE A 218 -3.00 -12.76 -20.53
C ILE A 218 -4.24 -12.29 -21.31
N ASP A 219 -4.12 -12.19 -22.64
CA ASP A 219 -5.18 -11.77 -23.56
C ASP A 219 -5.80 -12.95 -24.32
N HIS A 220 -5.42 -14.18 -24.02
CA HIS A 220 -5.99 -15.38 -24.66
C HIS A 220 -7.31 -15.79 -24.03
N VAL A 221 -8.12 -16.39 -24.89
CA VAL A 221 -9.45 -16.91 -24.60
C VAL A 221 -9.54 -18.33 -25.12
N GLU A 222 -10.27 -19.17 -24.40
CA GLU A 222 -10.57 -20.55 -24.78
C GLU A 222 -12.08 -20.78 -24.80
N VAL A 223 -12.54 -21.76 -25.58
CA VAL A 223 -13.94 -22.15 -25.55
C VAL A 223 -14.12 -23.09 -24.37
N ASP A 224 -14.96 -22.70 -23.41
CA ASP A 224 -15.33 -23.58 -22.32
C ASP A 224 -16.18 -24.75 -22.84
N GLU A 225 -15.77 -25.97 -22.50
CA GLU A 225 -16.37 -27.19 -23.05
C GLU A 225 -17.83 -27.41 -22.58
N GLN A 226 -18.21 -26.82 -21.44
CA GLN A 226 -19.53 -27.02 -20.83
C GLN A 226 -20.55 -25.97 -21.28
N SER A 227 -20.16 -24.70 -21.29
CA SER A 227 -21.00 -23.55 -21.64
C SER A 227 -20.94 -23.22 -23.13
N HIS A 228 -19.95 -23.73 -23.86
CA HIS A 228 -19.60 -23.35 -25.23
C HIS A 228 -19.37 -21.84 -25.39
N GLN A 229 -19.03 -21.14 -24.30
CA GLN A 229 -18.72 -19.71 -24.30
C GLN A 229 -17.20 -19.49 -24.35
N LEU A 230 -16.79 -18.33 -24.85
CA LEU A 230 -15.39 -17.91 -24.81
C LEU A 230 -15.06 -17.42 -23.39
N GLU A 231 -14.12 -18.07 -22.72
CA GLU A 231 -13.61 -17.66 -21.42
C GLU A 231 -12.16 -17.20 -21.51
N SER A 232 -11.84 -16.15 -20.77
CA SER A 232 -10.46 -15.66 -20.68
C SER A 232 -9.60 -16.54 -19.80
N LEU A 233 -8.43 -16.94 -20.29
CA LEU A 233 -7.45 -17.72 -19.52
C LEU A 233 -6.98 -17.01 -18.26
N ALA A 234 -6.80 -15.69 -18.34
CA ALA A 234 -6.51 -14.87 -17.16
C ALA A 234 -7.80 -14.38 -16.51
N SER A 235 -7.97 -14.66 -15.21
CA SER A 235 -9.08 -14.06 -14.45
C SER A 235 -8.96 -12.53 -14.35
N ASN A 236 -10.09 -11.85 -14.12
CA ASN A 236 -10.11 -10.39 -13.85
C ASN A 236 -9.13 -9.97 -12.74
N ARG A 237 -8.98 -10.81 -11.70
CA ARG A 237 -8.04 -10.56 -10.60
C ARG A 237 -6.59 -10.55 -11.08
N VAL A 238 -6.22 -11.49 -11.95
CA VAL A 238 -4.88 -11.59 -12.52
C VAL A 238 -4.57 -10.37 -13.40
N ARG A 239 -5.52 -9.96 -14.26
CA ARG A 239 -5.40 -8.73 -15.07
C ARG A 239 -5.25 -7.48 -14.22
N THR A 240 -6.02 -7.38 -13.14
CA THR A 240 -6.01 -6.20 -12.26
C THR A 240 -4.72 -6.13 -11.44
N ALA A 241 -4.23 -7.27 -10.94
CA ALA A 241 -2.96 -7.34 -10.20
C ALA A 241 -1.74 -7.09 -11.09
N ASN A 242 -1.79 -7.52 -12.37
CA ASN A 242 -0.74 -7.32 -13.35
C ASN A 242 -1.12 -6.24 -14.37
N ARG A 243 -1.62 -5.10 -13.88
CA ARG A 243 -2.31 -4.11 -14.72
C ARG A 243 -1.44 -3.62 -15.87
N ILE A 244 -0.16 -3.35 -15.64
CA ILE A 244 0.76 -2.90 -16.70
C ILE A 244 0.94 -3.94 -17.81
N ALA A 245 0.97 -5.24 -17.47
CA ALA A 245 1.05 -6.31 -18.47
C ALA A 245 -0.23 -6.35 -19.31
N PHE A 246 -1.40 -6.31 -18.65
CA PHE A 246 -2.69 -6.26 -19.36
C PHE A 246 -2.83 -5.02 -20.25
N LEU A 247 -2.45 -3.82 -19.77
CA LEU A 247 -2.55 -2.59 -20.54
C LEU A 247 -1.69 -2.58 -21.82
N ARG A 248 -0.76 -3.51 -21.97
CA ARG A 248 0.05 -3.66 -23.18
C ARG A 248 -0.59 -4.55 -24.24
N THR A 249 -1.65 -5.29 -23.91
CA THR A 249 -2.34 -6.15 -24.87
C THR A 249 -3.04 -5.31 -25.94
N PRO A 250 -3.17 -5.82 -27.18
CA PRO A 250 -3.93 -5.13 -28.22
C PRO A 250 -5.38 -4.82 -27.81
N SER A 251 -6.04 -5.72 -27.07
CA SER A 251 -7.42 -5.50 -26.59
C SER A 251 -7.52 -4.32 -25.62
N ALA A 252 -6.68 -4.25 -24.60
CA ALA A 252 -6.68 -3.17 -23.62
C ALA A 252 -6.29 -1.84 -24.28
N GLN A 253 -5.26 -1.86 -25.12
CA GLN A 253 -4.85 -0.71 -25.94
C GLN A 253 -6.02 -0.16 -26.78
N SER A 254 -6.84 -1.03 -27.34
CA SER A 254 -8.02 -0.67 -28.13
C SER A 254 -9.12 -0.05 -27.25
N ILE A 255 -9.42 -0.64 -26.09
CA ILE A 255 -10.43 -0.12 -25.13
C ILE A 255 -10.10 1.33 -24.74
N PHE A 256 -8.85 1.61 -24.38
CA PHE A 256 -8.48 2.95 -23.91
C PHE A 256 -8.36 4.00 -25.02
N ARG A 257 -8.12 3.59 -26.28
CA ARG A 257 -8.26 4.50 -27.43
C ARG A 257 -9.72 4.91 -27.65
N ILE A 258 -10.65 3.96 -27.55
CA ILE A 258 -12.09 4.22 -27.64
C ILE A 258 -12.55 5.11 -26.49
N SER A 259 -12.12 4.83 -25.26
CA SER A 259 -12.40 5.67 -24.07
C SER A 259 -11.95 7.13 -24.29
N ALA A 260 -10.71 7.34 -24.76
CA ALA A 260 -10.23 8.68 -25.11
C ALA A 260 -11.04 9.33 -26.25
N GLY A 261 -11.44 8.53 -27.25
CA GLY A 261 -12.32 8.95 -28.34
C GLY A 261 -13.69 9.45 -27.87
N ILE A 262 -14.31 8.74 -26.92
CA ILE A 262 -15.57 9.13 -26.29
C ILE A 262 -15.44 10.50 -25.63
N CYS A 263 -14.43 10.73 -24.79
CA CYS A 263 -14.20 12.04 -24.16
C CYS A 263 -13.97 13.15 -25.19
N SER A 264 -13.29 12.86 -26.31
CA SER A 264 -13.10 13.83 -27.38
C SER A 264 -14.40 14.16 -28.12
N ILE A 265 -15.26 13.17 -28.34
CA ILE A 265 -16.56 13.39 -29.01
C ILE A 265 -17.50 14.15 -28.08
N PHE A 266 -17.60 13.73 -26.82
CA PHE A 266 -18.38 14.40 -25.77
C PHE A 266 -18.08 15.90 -25.73
N ARG A 267 -16.80 16.28 -25.58
CA ARG A 267 -16.38 17.69 -25.56
C ARG A 267 -16.80 18.45 -26.81
N ARG A 268 -16.46 17.92 -27.99
CA ARG A 268 -16.76 18.58 -29.27
C ARG A 268 -18.25 18.79 -29.50
N VAL A 269 -19.09 17.83 -29.10
CA VAL A 269 -20.54 17.96 -29.23
C VAL A 269 -21.06 19.08 -28.33
N LEU A 270 -20.65 19.11 -27.06
CA LEU A 270 -21.13 20.10 -26.11
C LEU A 270 -20.60 21.51 -26.40
N GLU A 271 -19.32 21.64 -26.76
CA GLU A 271 -18.73 22.90 -27.23
C GLU A 271 -19.49 23.43 -28.47
N GLY A 272 -19.84 22.55 -29.40
CA GLY A 272 -20.66 22.89 -30.57
C GLY A 272 -22.08 23.34 -30.23
N GLN A 273 -22.57 23.02 -29.04
CA GLN A 273 -23.86 23.44 -28.47
C GLN A 273 -23.72 24.63 -27.49
N GLY A 274 -22.54 25.28 -27.46
CA GLY A 274 -22.28 26.46 -26.64
C GLY A 274 -22.01 26.18 -25.16
N PHE A 275 -21.71 24.94 -24.79
CA PHE A 275 -21.30 24.63 -23.41
C PHE A 275 -19.85 25.06 -23.14
N ILE A 276 -19.58 25.40 -21.88
CA ILE A 276 -18.25 25.78 -21.39
C ILE A 276 -17.72 24.67 -20.46
N GLU A 277 -16.48 24.23 -20.70
CA GLU A 277 -15.79 23.30 -19.80
C GLU A 277 -15.45 24.02 -18.48
N ILE A 278 -15.83 23.43 -17.34
CA ILE A 278 -15.50 23.92 -16.00
C ILE A 278 -14.63 22.91 -15.24
N HIS A 279 -13.87 23.38 -14.27
CA HIS A 279 -13.05 22.55 -13.39
C HIS A 279 -13.37 22.84 -11.93
N THR A 280 -13.96 21.86 -11.23
CA THR A 280 -14.50 22.06 -9.89
C THR A 280 -13.64 21.40 -8.81
N PRO A 281 -13.57 21.97 -7.60
CA PRO A 281 -12.79 21.38 -6.52
C PRO A 281 -13.37 20.02 -6.10
N LYS A 282 -12.49 19.04 -5.87
CA LYS A 282 -12.86 17.70 -5.40
C LYS A 282 -12.77 17.54 -3.89
N LEU A 283 -12.28 18.57 -3.20
CA LEU A 283 -12.28 18.67 -1.74
C LEU A 283 -13.42 19.58 -1.30
N GLN A 284 -14.28 19.08 -0.43
CA GLN A 284 -15.46 19.78 0.08
C GLN A 284 -15.40 19.91 1.61
N PRO A 285 -15.97 20.99 2.18
CA PRO A 285 -15.98 21.22 3.61
C PRO A 285 -16.97 20.32 4.37
N ALA A 286 -17.95 19.74 3.68
CA ALA A 286 -18.98 18.89 4.25
C ALA A 286 -19.34 17.72 3.32
N ALA A 287 -20.03 16.72 3.87
CA ALA A 287 -20.65 15.65 3.09
C ALA A 287 -21.90 16.23 2.39
N THR A 288 -21.88 16.27 1.06
CA THR A 288 -22.82 17.08 0.28
C THR A 288 -24.02 16.31 -0.29
N GLU A 289 -23.97 14.98 -0.31
CA GLU A 289 -25.06 14.13 -0.77
C GLU A 289 -25.56 13.26 0.40
N SER A 290 -26.87 13.27 0.66
CA SER A 290 -27.48 12.61 1.81
C SER A 290 -27.33 11.09 1.79
N GLY A 291 -26.86 10.51 2.90
CA GLY A 291 -27.00 9.08 3.20
C GLY A 291 -25.90 8.17 2.67
N ALA A 292 -25.06 8.61 1.73
CA ALA A 292 -23.96 7.82 1.21
C ALA A 292 -22.69 7.96 2.07
N GLU A 293 -21.90 6.90 2.17
CA GLU A 293 -20.56 6.98 2.77
C GLU A 293 -19.68 7.91 1.91
N VAL A 294 -18.96 8.83 2.56
CA VAL A 294 -18.03 9.79 1.93
C VAL A 294 -16.60 9.55 2.40
N PHE A 295 -15.63 9.70 1.50
CA PHE A 295 -14.22 9.64 1.88
C PHE A 295 -13.82 10.89 2.65
N LYS A 296 -13.21 10.68 3.81
CA LYS A 296 -12.69 11.74 4.68
C LYS A 296 -11.18 11.84 4.49
N THR A 297 -10.66 13.07 4.47
CA THR A 297 -9.23 13.35 4.43
C THR A 297 -8.84 14.41 5.46
N ILE A 298 -7.62 14.34 5.95
CA ILE A 298 -7.05 15.33 6.87
C ILE A 298 -6.47 16.47 6.02
N TYR A 299 -7.06 17.65 6.16
CA TYR A 299 -6.68 18.85 5.45
C TYR A 299 -6.12 19.88 6.45
N PHE A 300 -4.80 19.92 6.67
CA PHE A 300 -4.15 20.85 7.61
C PHE A 300 -4.73 20.84 9.04
N GLY A 301 -5.01 19.65 9.59
CA GLY A 301 -5.57 19.50 10.94
C GLY A 301 -7.09 19.68 11.04
N ARG A 302 -7.78 19.97 9.93
CA ARG A 302 -9.25 19.91 9.81
C ARG A 302 -9.68 18.77 8.88
N THR A 303 -10.94 18.36 8.98
CA THR A 303 -11.50 17.34 8.08
C THR A 303 -11.97 17.98 6.78
N ALA A 304 -11.68 17.34 5.65
CA ALA A 304 -12.30 17.61 4.36
C ALA A 304 -12.85 16.29 3.77
N PHE A 305 -13.69 16.41 2.76
CA PHE A 305 -14.34 15.27 2.11
C PHE A 305 -14.06 15.26 0.62
N LEU A 306 -13.99 14.07 0.01
CA LEU A 306 -13.95 13.96 -1.45
C LEU A 306 -15.35 14.07 -2.04
N ALA A 307 -15.49 14.88 -3.09
CA ALA A 307 -16.76 15.14 -3.75
C ALA A 307 -17.29 13.88 -4.45
N GLN A 308 -18.53 13.50 -4.16
CA GLN A 308 -19.17 12.32 -4.77
C GLN A 308 -19.74 12.56 -6.16
N SER A 309 -19.84 13.83 -6.56
CA SER A 309 -20.13 14.30 -7.90
C SER A 309 -19.85 15.81 -7.95
N PRO A 310 -19.72 16.43 -9.13
CA PRO A 310 -19.67 17.89 -9.25
C PRO A 310 -21.05 18.57 -9.17
N GLN A 311 -22.10 17.86 -8.70
CA GLN A 311 -23.51 18.30 -8.78
C GLN A 311 -23.80 19.67 -8.15
N LEU A 312 -23.20 19.99 -7.00
CA LEU A 312 -23.41 21.30 -6.39
C LEU A 312 -22.74 22.40 -7.22
N ALA A 313 -21.49 22.17 -7.64
CA ALA A 313 -20.70 23.15 -8.36
C ALA A 313 -21.30 23.48 -9.74
N LYS A 314 -21.77 22.47 -10.50
CA LYS A 314 -22.38 22.71 -11.80
C LYS A 314 -23.68 23.52 -11.72
N GLN A 315 -24.51 23.33 -10.68
CA GLN A 315 -25.69 24.17 -10.44
C GLN A 315 -25.33 25.60 -10.02
N MET A 316 -24.33 25.77 -9.17
CA MET A 316 -23.80 27.10 -8.81
C MET A 316 -23.24 27.83 -10.03
N SER A 317 -22.66 27.13 -11.00
CA SER A 317 -22.24 27.73 -12.27
C SER A 317 -23.44 28.22 -13.10
N ILE A 318 -24.58 27.53 -13.07
CA ILE A 318 -25.80 28.06 -13.72
C ILE A 318 -26.27 29.35 -13.03
N SER A 319 -26.24 29.39 -11.70
CA SER A 319 -26.55 30.61 -10.93
C SER A 319 -25.57 31.75 -11.21
N ALA A 320 -24.30 31.43 -11.54
CA ALA A 320 -23.28 32.38 -11.93
C ALA A 320 -23.29 32.73 -13.44
N ASP A 321 -24.44 32.61 -14.10
CA ASP A 321 -24.68 33.01 -15.50
C ASP A 321 -23.85 32.29 -16.57
N PHE A 322 -23.26 31.12 -16.28
CA PHE A 322 -22.54 30.36 -17.31
C PHE A 322 -23.47 29.75 -18.38
N GLY A 323 -24.77 29.64 -18.10
CA GLY A 323 -25.80 29.15 -19.03
C GLY A 323 -25.74 27.65 -19.31
N ARG A 324 -24.61 27.14 -19.82
CA ARG A 324 -24.38 25.74 -20.18
C ARG A 324 -22.97 25.32 -19.82
N VAL A 325 -22.82 24.31 -18.97
CA VAL A 325 -21.51 23.87 -18.47
C VAL A 325 -21.34 22.36 -18.55
N PHE A 326 -20.10 21.91 -18.74
CA PHE A 326 -19.74 20.50 -18.59
C PHE A 326 -18.41 20.33 -17.86
N GLU A 327 -18.19 19.16 -17.29
CA GLU A 327 -16.93 18.77 -16.66
C GLU A 327 -16.58 17.32 -17.00
N ILE A 328 -15.31 17.06 -17.28
CA ILE A 328 -14.74 15.71 -17.26
C ILE A 328 -13.76 15.64 -16.08
N GLY A 329 -14.08 14.84 -15.06
CA GLY A 329 -13.27 14.82 -13.84
C GLY A 329 -13.50 13.60 -12.95
N PRO A 330 -12.66 13.41 -11.92
CA PRO A 330 -12.79 12.28 -11.01
C PRO A 330 -14.01 12.43 -10.09
N VAL A 331 -14.65 11.30 -9.83
CA VAL A 331 -15.83 11.15 -8.98
C VAL A 331 -15.60 10.01 -7.99
N PHE A 332 -15.96 10.23 -6.72
CA PHE A 332 -15.65 9.31 -5.62
C PHE A 332 -16.91 8.70 -4.98
N ARG A 333 -16.94 7.37 -4.81
CA ARG A 333 -18.00 6.67 -4.08
C ARG A 333 -17.37 5.84 -2.98
N ALA A 334 -17.70 6.11 -1.72
CA ALA A 334 -17.06 5.44 -0.58
C ALA A 334 -17.81 4.19 -0.09
N GLU A 335 -18.89 3.82 -0.76
CA GLU A 335 -19.66 2.61 -0.47
C GLU A 335 -18.77 1.36 -0.57
N ASN A 336 -18.81 0.50 0.45
CA ASN A 336 -18.09 -0.76 0.46
C ASN A 336 -18.74 -1.84 -0.45
N SER A 337 -18.87 -1.51 -1.75
CA SER A 337 -19.48 -2.36 -2.77
C SER A 337 -18.42 -2.91 -3.72
N ASN A 338 -18.15 -4.22 -3.63
CA ASN A 338 -17.16 -4.89 -4.48
C ASN A 338 -17.85 -5.78 -5.54
N THR A 339 -18.52 -5.15 -6.50
CA THR A 339 -19.21 -5.83 -7.62
C THR A 339 -18.44 -5.65 -8.93
N HIS A 340 -18.92 -6.25 -10.02
CA HIS A 340 -18.37 -6.07 -11.38
C HIS A 340 -18.78 -4.73 -12.03
N ARG A 341 -19.57 -3.89 -11.34
CA ARG A 341 -20.13 -2.64 -11.89
C ARG A 341 -19.77 -1.38 -11.11
N HIS A 342 -19.12 -1.53 -9.96
CA HIS A 342 -18.79 -0.42 -9.06
C HIS A 342 -17.28 -0.21 -8.98
N LEU A 343 -16.92 1.07 -8.95
CA LEU A 343 -15.59 1.59 -8.65
C LEU A 343 -15.74 2.62 -7.52
N THR A 344 -14.71 2.77 -6.69
CA THR A 344 -14.68 3.80 -5.64
C THR A 344 -14.16 5.15 -6.15
N GLU A 345 -13.44 5.13 -7.27
CA GLU A 345 -13.00 6.30 -8.03
C GLU A 345 -13.20 6.01 -9.52
N TYR A 346 -13.89 6.90 -10.23
CA TYR A 346 -14.16 6.79 -11.67
C TYR A 346 -14.21 8.18 -12.31
N THR A 347 -14.28 8.24 -13.65
CA THR A 347 -14.32 9.50 -14.40
C THR A 347 -15.77 9.84 -14.74
N GLY A 348 -16.26 10.95 -14.19
CA GLY A 348 -17.55 11.54 -14.54
C GLY A 348 -17.43 12.43 -15.77
N MET A 349 -18.42 12.34 -16.66
CA MET A 349 -18.71 13.29 -17.71
C MET A 349 -20.06 13.95 -17.37
N ASP A 350 -19.98 15.12 -16.75
CA ASP A 350 -21.12 15.85 -16.20
C ASP A 350 -21.49 17.03 -17.07
N LEU A 351 -22.78 17.32 -17.16
CA LEU A 351 -23.29 18.55 -17.78
C LEU A 351 -24.49 19.10 -17.02
N GLU A 352 -24.67 20.42 -17.10
CA GLU A 352 -25.84 21.13 -16.59
C GLU A 352 -26.12 22.32 -17.51
N MET A 353 -27.39 22.64 -17.73
CA MET A 353 -27.80 23.76 -18.57
C MET A 353 -29.08 24.43 -18.06
N ALA A 354 -29.18 25.73 -18.25
CA ALA A 354 -30.45 26.44 -18.17
C ALA A 354 -31.42 25.90 -19.24
N ILE A 355 -32.69 25.75 -18.85
CA ILE A 355 -33.79 25.32 -19.72
C ILE A 355 -34.81 26.47 -19.85
N GLU A 356 -35.46 26.57 -20.99
CA GLU A 356 -36.42 27.63 -21.25
C GLU A 356 -37.83 27.26 -20.78
N GLN A 357 -38.28 26.03 -21.08
CA GLN A 357 -39.63 25.56 -20.82
C GLN A 357 -39.65 24.21 -20.12
N ASP A 358 -38.86 23.24 -20.61
CA ASP A 358 -38.98 21.86 -20.17
C ASP A 358 -37.61 21.14 -20.13
N TYR A 359 -37.43 20.22 -19.19
CA TYR A 359 -36.19 19.45 -19.06
C TYR A 359 -35.96 18.46 -20.21
N HIS A 360 -36.98 18.19 -21.02
CA HIS A 360 -36.82 17.48 -22.29
C HIS A 360 -35.85 18.19 -23.23
N GLU A 361 -35.65 19.51 -23.11
CA GLU A 361 -34.60 20.23 -23.84
C GLU A 361 -33.19 19.69 -23.53
N ALA A 362 -32.92 19.42 -22.24
CA ALA A 362 -31.67 18.80 -21.83
C ALA A 362 -31.61 17.32 -22.24
N MET A 363 -32.73 16.60 -22.12
CA MET A 363 -32.85 15.20 -22.55
C MET A 363 -32.51 15.03 -24.04
N ASP A 364 -33.03 15.90 -24.91
CA ASP A 364 -32.78 15.89 -26.36
C ASP A 364 -31.30 16.14 -26.69
N ILE A 365 -30.64 17.05 -25.96
CA ILE A 365 -29.20 17.30 -26.13
C ILE A 365 -28.39 16.07 -25.71
N ILE A 366 -28.76 15.44 -24.58
CA ILE A 366 -28.08 14.25 -24.08
C ILE A 366 -28.28 13.07 -25.04
N ASP A 367 -29.50 12.83 -25.53
CA ASP A 367 -29.82 11.79 -26.51
C ASP A 367 -28.99 11.94 -27.80
N ASN A 368 -28.99 13.14 -28.36
CA ASN A 368 -28.21 13.45 -29.57
C ASN A 368 -26.70 13.31 -29.34
N MET A 369 -26.20 13.71 -28.16
CA MET A 369 -24.81 13.52 -27.77
C MET A 369 -24.44 12.04 -27.70
N MET A 370 -25.26 11.20 -27.06
CA MET A 370 -25.03 9.76 -26.95
C MET A 370 -25.01 9.08 -28.32
N LYS A 371 -26.00 9.37 -29.19
CA LYS A 371 -26.02 8.83 -30.57
C LYS A 371 -24.80 9.29 -31.37
N THR A 372 -24.34 10.52 -31.18
CA THR A 372 -23.12 11.04 -31.83
C THR A 372 -21.86 10.33 -31.33
N ILE A 373 -21.79 10.00 -30.04
CA ILE A 373 -20.73 9.17 -29.46
C ILE A 373 -20.74 7.79 -30.10
N PHE A 374 -21.89 7.10 -30.13
CA PHE A 374 -22.00 5.76 -30.72
C PHE A 374 -21.54 5.75 -32.18
N LYS A 375 -22.10 6.65 -32.99
CA LYS A 375 -21.72 6.81 -34.40
C LYS A 375 -20.22 7.07 -34.54
N GLY A 376 -19.68 8.03 -33.80
CA GLY A 376 -18.26 8.38 -33.86
C GLY A 376 -17.33 7.25 -33.42
N VAL A 377 -17.74 6.42 -32.45
CA VAL A 377 -16.98 5.24 -32.03
C VAL A 377 -16.94 4.19 -33.14
N TYR A 378 -18.10 3.79 -33.67
CA TYR A 378 -18.17 2.75 -34.71
C TYR A 378 -17.56 3.17 -36.05
N GLU A 379 -17.62 4.46 -36.40
CA GLU A 379 -17.02 4.99 -37.64
C GLU A 379 -15.49 5.10 -37.55
N ARG A 380 -14.95 5.54 -36.41
CA ARG A 380 -13.52 5.89 -36.29
C ARG A 380 -12.66 4.77 -35.72
N TYR A 381 -13.25 3.89 -34.92
CA TYR A 381 -12.51 2.88 -34.14
C TYR A 381 -12.94 1.46 -34.49
N ARG A 382 -13.39 1.21 -35.72
CA ARG A 382 -13.83 -0.13 -36.15
C ARG A 382 -12.75 -1.17 -35.96
N LYS A 383 -11.49 -0.83 -36.27
CA LYS A 383 -10.35 -1.74 -36.12
C LYS A 383 -10.16 -2.15 -34.66
N GLU A 384 -10.16 -1.18 -33.75
CA GLU A 384 -10.07 -1.41 -32.30
C GLU A 384 -11.23 -2.28 -31.80
N ILE A 385 -12.45 -2.07 -32.28
CA ILE A 385 -13.62 -2.89 -31.92
C ILE A 385 -13.42 -4.35 -32.34
N GLU A 386 -12.93 -4.60 -33.56
CA GLU A 386 -12.65 -5.97 -34.01
C GLU A 386 -11.55 -6.65 -33.17
N VAL A 387 -10.49 -5.91 -32.80
CA VAL A 387 -9.45 -6.40 -31.88
C VAL A 387 -10.03 -6.70 -30.50
N ILE A 388 -10.95 -5.88 -29.99
CA ILE A 388 -11.62 -6.14 -28.71
C ILE A 388 -12.48 -7.41 -28.79
N LYS A 389 -13.19 -7.62 -29.91
CA LYS A 389 -14.05 -8.80 -30.10
C LYS A 389 -13.31 -10.12 -30.12
N THR A 390 -12.01 -10.13 -30.40
CA THR A 390 -11.21 -11.37 -30.28
C THR A 390 -11.06 -11.83 -28.83
N HIS A 391 -11.21 -10.91 -27.85
CA HIS A 391 -11.14 -11.22 -26.42
C HIS A 391 -12.49 -11.10 -25.70
N PHE A 392 -13.30 -10.12 -26.08
CA PHE A 392 -14.63 -9.87 -25.54
C PHE A 392 -15.67 -9.98 -26.68
N PRO A 393 -16.10 -11.19 -27.07
CA PRO A 393 -17.07 -11.35 -28.16
C PRO A 393 -18.37 -10.63 -27.84
N HIS A 394 -18.81 -9.75 -28.74
CA HIS A 394 -20.08 -9.03 -28.61
C HIS A 394 -20.62 -8.58 -29.96
N GLU A 395 -21.92 -8.37 -30.02
CA GLU A 395 -22.59 -7.75 -31.16
C GLU A 395 -22.46 -6.23 -31.11
N ASP A 396 -22.48 -5.61 -32.29
CA ASP A 396 -22.54 -4.16 -32.38
C ASP A 396 -23.81 -3.63 -31.70
N LEU A 397 -23.70 -2.45 -31.09
CA LEU A 397 -24.80 -1.80 -30.40
C LEU A 397 -25.91 -1.46 -31.41
N LEU A 398 -27.15 -1.77 -31.05
CA LEU A 398 -28.33 -1.35 -31.81
C LEU A 398 -28.94 -0.11 -31.17
N TRP A 399 -29.13 0.95 -31.95
CA TRP A 399 -29.90 2.12 -31.53
C TRP A 399 -30.78 2.62 -32.68
N LEU A 400 -31.87 3.31 -32.34
CA LEU A 400 -32.82 3.86 -33.30
C LEU A 400 -32.56 5.35 -33.54
N GLU A 401 -32.95 5.85 -34.72
CA GLU A 401 -32.89 7.28 -35.02
C GLU A 401 -33.73 8.10 -34.04
N LYS A 402 -34.97 7.64 -33.82
CA LYS A 402 -35.86 8.13 -32.76
C LYS A 402 -35.75 7.19 -31.56
N THR A 403 -35.11 7.66 -30.50
CA THR A 403 -34.93 6.91 -29.26
C THR A 403 -36.29 6.64 -28.61
N PRO A 404 -36.59 5.38 -28.23
CA PRO A 404 -37.78 5.08 -27.45
C PRO A 404 -37.67 5.70 -26.05
N ILE A 405 -38.72 6.44 -25.67
CA ILE A 405 -38.88 7.03 -24.35
C ILE A 405 -40.12 6.39 -23.73
N PHE A 406 -39.96 5.83 -22.53
CA PHE A 406 -41.05 5.24 -21.75
C PHE A 406 -41.17 6.00 -20.44
N THR A 407 -42.37 6.32 -19.99
CA THR A 407 -42.55 6.70 -18.58
C THR A 407 -42.20 5.52 -17.68
N PHE A 408 -41.80 5.78 -16.43
CA PHE A 408 -41.47 4.74 -15.46
C PHE A 408 -42.63 3.75 -15.28
N LYS A 409 -43.86 4.28 -15.31
CA LYS A 409 -45.08 3.49 -15.31
C LYS A 409 -45.17 2.53 -16.51
N GLU A 410 -44.97 3.03 -17.72
CA GLU A 410 -44.97 2.19 -18.93
C GLU A 410 -43.85 1.14 -18.90
N ALA A 411 -42.68 1.49 -18.37
CA ALA A 411 -41.57 0.56 -18.18
C ALA A 411 -41.92 -0.56 -17.19
N VAL A 412 -42.54 -0.23 -16.06
CA VAL A 412 -43.04 -1.21 -15.07
C VAL A 412 -44.13 -2.10 -15.68
N ASP A 413 -45.04 -1.52 -16.47
CA ASP A 413 -46.09 -2.28 -17.15
C ASP A 413 -45.51 -3.25 -18.19
N LEU A 414 -44.49 -2.84 -18.95
CA LEU A 414 -43.76 -3.71 -19.88
C LEU A 414 -43.06 -4.86 -19.15
N LEU A 415 -42.40 -4.57 -18.03
CA LEU A 415 -41.71 -5.56 -17.22
C LEU A 415 -42.70 -6.58 -16.63
N ASN A 416 -43.78 -6.10 -16.01
CA ASN A 416 -44.81 -6.95 -15.41
C ASN A 416 -45.55 -7.78 -16.47
N SER A 417 -45.75 -7.24 -17.68
CA SER A 417 -46.34 -7.97 -18.81
C SER A 417 -45.44 -9.08 -19.34
N SER A 418 -44.13 -9.03 -19.08
CA SER A 418 -43.19 -10.11 -19.44
C SER A 418 -43.26 -11.31 -18.49
N GLY A 419 -44.06 -11.22 -17.43
CA GLY A 419 -44.15 -12.23 -16.37
C GLY A 419 -43.03 -12.15 -15.34
N TRP A 420 -42.33 -11.01 -15.25
CA TRP A 420 -41.29 -10.82 -14.24
C TRP A 420 -41.89 -10.70 -12.84
N GLU A 421 -41.25 -11.37 -11.88
CA GLU A 421 -41.50 -11.27 -10.46
C GLU A 421 -40.15 -11.24 -9.74
N ASP A 422 -40.08 -10.62 -8.57
CA ASP A 422 -38.89 -10.63 -7.72
C ASP A 422 -38.70 -12.00 -7.02
N GLU A 423 -37.68 -12.11 -6.17
CA GLU A 423 -37.38 -13.34 -5.43
C GLU A 423 -38.46 -13.76 -4.42
N HIS A 424 -39.45 -12.90 -4.17
CA HIS A 424 -40.58 -13.14 -3.29
C HIS A 424 -41.91 -13.31 -4.06
N GLY A 425 -41.88 -13.34 -5.40
CA GLY A 425 -43.08 -13.44 -6.24
C GLY A 425 -43.87 -12.13 -6.33
N LYS A 426 -43.27 -10.99 -5.98
CA LYS A 426 -43.90 -9.66 -6.08
C LYS A 426 -43.59 -9.05 -7.45
N LYS A 427 -44.60 -8.42 -8.05
CA LYS A 427 -44.45 -7.62 -9.27
C LYS A 427 -43.73 -6.29 -9.00
N ALA A 428 -43.14 -5.70 -10.05
CA ALA A 428 -42.53 -4.39 -9.95
C ALA A 428 -43.59 -3.32 -9.62
N SER A 429 -43.23 -2.39 -8.73
CA SER A 429 -44.09 -1.29 -8.29
C SER A 429 -43.81 -0.03 -9.12
N GLU A 430 -44.86 0.74 -9.43
CA GLU A 430 -44.71 2.05 -10.10
C GLU A 430 -44.19 3.16 -9.15
N PHE A 431 -44.06 2.88 -7.85
CA PHE A 431 -43.65 3.85 -6.82
C PHE A 431 -42.34 3.48 -6.10
N GLU A 432 -41.71 2.36 -6.47
CA GLU A 432 -40.44 1.90 -5.91
C GLU A 432 -39.40 1.81 -7.04
N ASP A 433 -38.13 1.97 -6.71
CA ASP A 433 -37.05 1.87 -7.69
C ASP A 433 -36.90 0.43 -8.23
N LEU A 434 -36.34 0.30 -9.44
CA LEU A 434 -36.12 -1.01 -10.06
C LEU A 434 -34.85 -1.66 -9.51
N SER A 435 -34.96 -2.91 -9.08
CA SER A 435 -33.77 -3.73 -8.78
C SER A 435 -32.96 -3.97 -10.06
N THR A 436 -31.65 -4.20 -9.97
CA THR A 436 -30.88 -4.40 -11.21
C THR A 436 -31.30 -5.63 -12.02
N ARG A 437 -31.83 -6.68 -11.37
CA ARG A 437 -32.38 -7.82 -12.12
C ARG A 437 -33.62 -7.41 -12.93
N ALA A 438 -34.43 -6.49 -12.40
CA ALA A 438 -35.57 -5.91 -13.09
C ALA A 438 -35.13 -5.05 -14.28
N GLU A 439 -34.10 -4.21 -14.10
CA GLU A 439 -33.54 -3.37 -15.18
C GLU A 439 -33.02 -4.21 -16.36
N ILE A 440 -32.21 -5.25 -16.06
CA ILE A 440 -31.66 -6.15 -17.07
C ILE A 440 -32.78 -6.84 -17.84
N ARG A 441 -33.77 -7.37 -17.11
CA ARG A 441 -34.92 -8.05 -17.73
C ARG A 441 -35.73 -7.09 -18.60
N LEU A 442 -35.98 -5.87 -18.13
CA LEU A 442 -36.68 -4.86 -18.92
C LEU A 442 -35.91 -4.52 -20.20
N GLY A 443 -34.58 -4.41 -20.12
CA GLY A 443 -33.71 -4.23 -21.28
C GLY A 443 -33.82 -5.34 -22.31
N GLU A 444 -33.87 -6.61 -21.88
CA GLU A 444 -34.11 -7.76 -22.76
C GLU A 444 -35.47 -7.64 -23.48
N VAL A 445 -36.52 -7.32 -22.72
CA VAL A 445 -37.88 -7.15 -23.26
C VAL A 445 -37.92 -6.01 -24.29
N ILE A 446 -37.25 -4.90 -24.01
CA ILE A 446 -37.17 -3.75 -24.91
C ILE A 446 -36.37 -4.10 -26.17
N ARG A 447 -35.23 -4.79 -26.01
CA ARG A 447 -34.42 -5.27 -27.14
C ARG A 447 -35.22 -6.20 -28.03
N ASP A 448 -35.98 -7.13 -27.46
CA ASP A 448 -36.80 -8.07 -28.23
C ASP A 448 -37.93 -7.37 -28.99
N LYS A 449 -38.63 -6.44 -28.35
CA LYS A 449 -39.83 -5.78 -28.89
C LYS A 449 -39.51 -4.60 -29.81
N TYR A 450 -38.54 -3.77 -29.46
CA TYR A 450 -38.21 -2.51 -30.14
C TYR A 450 -36.88 -2.55 -30.89
N LYS A 451 -36.11 -3.64 -30.78
CA LYS A 451 -34.84 -3.84 -31.51
C LYS A 451 -33.81 -2.73 -31.25
N THR A 452 -33.71 -2.30 -29.99
CA THR A 452 -32.74 -1.30 -29.53
C THR A 452 -32.07 -1.76 -28.23
N ASP A 453 -30.79 -1.43 -28.09
CA ASP A 453 -30.02 -1.52 -26.85
C ASP A 453 -30.02 -0.20 -26.06
N TYR A 454 -30.52 0.87 -26.66
CA TYR A 454 -30.49 2.23 -26.13
C TYR A 454 -31.91 2.81 -26.05
N TYR A 455 -32.30 3.25 -24.85
CA TYR A 455 -33.61 3.82 -24.57
C TYR A 455 -33.57 4.71 -23.32
N ILE A 456 -34.64 5.50 -23.13
CA ILE A 456 -34.79 6.41 -22.00
C ILE A 456 -36.04 6.01 -21.21
N ILE A 457 -35.92 5.99 -19.89
CA ILE A 457 -37.07 5.93 -18.99
C ILE A 457 -37.22 7.31 -18.34
N ASP A 458 -38.40 7.90 -18.44
CA ASP A 458 -38.75 9.21 -17.91
C ASP A 458 -39.74 9.11 -16.74
N LYS A 459 -39.93 10.18 -15.98
CA LYS A 459 -40.92 10.27 -14.89
C LYS A 459 -40.70 9.25 -13.77
N PHE A 460 -39.48 9.19 -13.21
CA PHE A 460 -39.18 8.31 -12.09
C PHE A 460 -39.90 8.70 -10.79
N PRO A 461 -40.18 7.73 -9.89
CA PRO A 461 -40.85 7.98 -8.62
C PRO A 461 -40.00 8.86 -7.69
N ALA A 462 -40.66 9.75 -6.96
CA ALA A 462 -40.01 10.71 -6.06
C ALA A 462 -39.27 10.06 -4.88
N SER A 463 -39.63 8.82 -4.54
CA SER A 463 -38.99 7.99 -3.51
C SER A 463 -37.57 7.54 -3.89
N ALA A 464 -37.27 7.44 -5.18
CA ALA A 464 -35.99 6.95 -5.71
C ALA A 464 -34.99 8.08 -6.01
N ARG A 465 -35.38 9.34 -5.87
CA ARG A 465 -34.61 10.49 -6.38
C ARG A 465 -34.07 11.41 -5.30
N PRO A 466 -32.90 12.05 -5.52
CA PRO A 466 -32.32 13.01 -4.58
C PRO A 466 -33.23 14.21 -4.30
N PHE A 467 -33.00 14.86 -3.16
CA PHE A 467 -33.79 16.00 -2.67
C PHE A 467 -33.89 17.17 -3.66
N TYR A 468 -32.84 17.40 -4.46
CA TYR A 468 -32.73 18.49 -5.42
C TYR A 468 -33.52 18.26 -6.72
N THR A 469 -34.14 17.09 -6.88
CA THR A 469 -34.91 16.74 -8.08
C THR A 469 -36.27 17.41 -8.06
N HIS A 470 -36.64 18.06 -9.17
CA HIS A 470 -37.94 18.70 -9.32
C HIS A 470 -39.07 17.65 -9.40
N LEU A 471 -40.17 17.88 -8.68
CA LEU A 471 -41.35 17.03 -8.73
C LEU A 471 -42.12 17.23 -10.04
N ASP A 472 -42.83 16.22 -10.50
CA ASP A 472 -43.74 16.39 -11.62
C ASP A 472 -44.88 17.35 -11.22
N SER A 473 -45.29 18.22 -12.14
CA SER A 473 -46.31 19.24 -11.87
C SER A 473 -47.75 18.68 -11.82
N ASN A 474 -47.97 17.49 -12.40
CA ASN A 474 -49.27 16.82 -12.44
C ASN A 474 -49.41 15.77 -11.32
N ASP A 475 -48.32 15.15 -10.88
CA ASP A 475 -48.34 14.11 -9.84
C ASP A 475 -47.04 14.13 -9.00
N ASP A 476 -47.13 14.60 -7.75
CA ASP A 476 -45.99 14.78 -6.85
C ASP A 476 -45.34 13.47 -6.38
N ARG A 477 -45.95 12.32 -6.71
CA ARG A 477 -45.35 11.00 -6.51
C ARG A 477 -44.26 10.69 -7.55
N PHE A 478 -44.20 11.44 -8.64
CA PHE A 478 -43.19 11.34 -9.69
C PHE A 478 -42.34 12.61 -9.77
N THR A 479 -41.31 12.56 -10.59
CA THR A 479 -40.31 13.62 -10.75
C THR A 479 -40.08 13.94 -12.21
N ASN A 480 -39.57 15.13 -12.47
CA ASN A 480 -39.01 15.52 -13.76
C ASN A 480 -37.57 14.99 -13.90
N SER A 481 -37.43 13.68 -13.82
CA SER A 481 -36.15 12.98 -13.96
C SER A 481 -36.27 11.77 -14.86
N PHE A 482 -35.16 11.42 -15.47
CA PHE A 482 -35.04 10.34 -16.43
C PHE A 482 -33.73 9.59 -16.23
N ASP A 483 -33.75 8.32 -16.59
CA ASP A 483 -32.54 7.49 -16.70
C ASP A 483 -32.38 7.03 -18.15
N ILE A 484 -31.13 6.97 -18.57
CA ILE A 484 -30.77 6.44 -19.89
C ILE A 484 -30.12 5.08 -19.70
N PHE A 485 -30.59 4.12 -20.48
CA PHE A 485 -30.16 2.73 -20.40
C PHE A 485 -29.37 2.32 -21.64
N LEU A 486 -28.36 1.49 -21.41
CA LEU A 486 -27.58 0.83 -22.44
C LEU A 486 -27.48 -0.66 -22.10
N ARG A 487 -27.96 -1.53 -22.99
CA ARG A 487 -28.02 -2.99 -22.78
C ARG A 487 -28.69 -3.37 -21.44
N GLY A 488 -29.81 -2.73 -21.13
CA GLY A 488 -30.60 -3.01 -19.93
C GLY A 488 -29.97 -2.56 -18.61
N GLN A 489 -28.95 -1.70 -18.65
CA GLN A 489 -28.31 -1.15 -17.46
C GLN A 489 -28.23 0.36 -17.56
N GLU A 490 -28.53 1.05 -16.45
CA GLU A 490 -28.44 2.51 -16.35
C GLU A 490 -27.02 2.99 -16.67
N ILE A 491 -26.87 4.00 -17.52
CA ILE A 491 -25.58 4.70 -17.77
C ILE A 491 -25.56 6.12 -17.21
N THR A 492 -26.73 6.73 -17.02
CA THR A 492 -26.85 8.06 -16.43
C THR A 492 -28.25 8.31 -15.90
N THR A 493 -28.29 9.02 -14.78
CA THR A 493 -29.47 9.68 -14.23
C THR A 493 -29.40 11.18 -14.56
N GLY A 494 -30.49 11.72 -15.09
CA GLY A 494 -30.66 13.15 -15.40
C GLY A 494 -32.01 13.69 -14.95
N GLY A 495 -32.16 15.01 -15.01
CA GLY A 495 -33.45 15.63 -14.71
C GLY A 495 -33.38 17.10 -14.36
N GLN A 496 -34.55 17.69 -14.18
CA GLN A 496 -34.73 19.06 -13.73
C GLN A 496 -34.36 19.22 -12.26
N ARG A 497 -33.67 20.31 -11.95
CA ARG A 497 -33.33 20.68 -10.57
C ARG A 497 -34.32 21.69 -10.01
N ILE A 498 -34.45 21.69 -8.69
CA ILE A 498 -35.21 22.71 -7.98
C ILE A 498 -34.39 24.01 -8.00
N HIS A 499 -34.89 25.01 -8.73
CA HIS A 499 -34.30 26.35 -8.80
C HIS A 499 -34.87 27.31 -7.75
N ASN A 500 -36.06 27.02 -7.20
CA ASN A 500 -36.68 27.85 -6.17
C ASN A 500 -36.05 27.59 -4.79
N PRO A 501 -35.45 28.60 -4.12
CA PRO A 501 -34.72 28.40 -2.87
C PRO A 501 -35.61 27.91 -1.71
N HIS A 502 -36.87 28.35 -1.63
CA HIS A 502 -37.79 27.92 -0.58
C HIS A 502 -38.18 26.46 -0.73
N LEU A 503 -38.51 26.03 -1.96
CA LEU A 503 -38.82 24.63 -2.24
C LEU A 503 -37.60 23.73 -2.02
N LEU A 504 -36.41 24.18 -2.40
CA LEU A 504 -35.16 23.46 -2.17
C LEU A 504 -34.93 23.24 -0.67
N ALA A 505 -35.08 24.29 0.14
CA ALA A 505 -34.95 24.21 1.59
C ALA A 505 -35.99 23.27 2.23
N GLU A 506 -37.24 23.30 1.75
CA GLU A 506 -38.28 22.37 2.19
C GLU A 506 -37.90 20.91 1.90
N ARG A 507 -37.39 20.64 0.69
CA ARG A 507 -37.00 19.29 0.26
C ARG A 507 -35.75 18.80 0.98
N MET A 508 -34.76 19.67 1.21
CA MET A 508 -33.60 19.36 2.06
C MET A 508 -34.05 18.94 3.47
N LYS A 509 -34.97 19.70 4.08
CA LYS A 509 -35.52 19.38 5.40
C LYS A 509 -36.28 18.05 5.40
N LYS A 510 -37.11 17.78 4.38
CA LYS A 510 -37.82 16.49 4.25
C LYS A 510 -36.87 15.31 4.08
N ALA A 511 -35.74 15.51 3.41
CA ALA A 511 -34.70 14.49 3.22
C ALA A 511 -33.74 14.34 4.42
N GLY A 512 -33.92 15.12 5.50
CA GLY A 512 -33.04 15.10 6.67
C GLY A 512 -31.65 15.69 6.42
N ILE A 513 -31.54 16.60 5.45
CA ILE A 513 -30.27 17.25 5.07
C ILE A 513 -30.14 18.57 5.83
N GLU A 514 -29.12 18.63 6.68
CA GLU A 514 -28.77 19.87 7.37
C GLU A 514 -27.97 20.79 6.43
N PRO A 515 -28.32 22.08 6.28
CA PRO A 515 -27.60 23.02 5.41
C PRO A 515 -26.15 23.34 5.84
N THR A 516 -25.69 22.76 6.95
CA THR A 516 -24.38 23.05 7.53
C THR A 516 -23.27 22.60 6.59
N GLY A 517 -22.49 23.55 6.06
CA GLY A 517 -21.42 23.30 5.09
C GLY A 517 -21.87 23.40 3.62
N MET A 518 -23.14 23.74 3.37
CA MET A 518 -23.72 23.99 2.04
C MET A 518 -24.14 25.46 1.85
N GLN A 519 -23.63 26.39 2.66
CA GLN A 519 -24.08 27.79 2.64
C GLN A 519 -23.90 28.44 1.28
N ASP A 520 -22.77 28.19 0.62
CA ASP A 520 -22.50 28.71 -0.72
C ASP A 520 -23.47 28.14 -1.76
N TYR A 521 -23.82 26.85 -1.62
CA TYR A 521 -24.79 26.21 -2.49
C TYR A 521 -26.18 26.82 -2.30
N THR A 522 -26.68 26.95 -1.06
CA THR A 522 -28.00 27.56 -0.82
C THR A 522 -28.05 29.01 -1.25
N GLN A 523 -26.96 29.77 -1.01
CA GLN A 523 -26.85 31.17 -1.40
C GLN A 523 -26.92 31.37 -2.92
N ALA A 524 -26.39 30.44 -3.71
CA ALA A 524 -26.51 30.50 -5.16
C ALA A 524 -27.98 30.55 -5.62
N PHE A 525 -28.88 29.74 -5.03
CA PHE A 525 -30.31 29.78 -5.36
C PHE A 525 -30.99 31.06 -4.84
N GLU A 526 -30.54 31.61 -3.72
CA GLU A 526 -31.06 32.88 -3.18
C GLU A 526 -30.67 34.08 -4.06
N PHE A 527 -29.51 34.04 -4.71
CA PHE A 527 -29.08 35.05 -5.68
C PHE A 527 -29.81 34.94 -7.02
N GLY A 528 -30.60 33.88 -7.20
CA GLY A 528 -31.33 33.59 -8.42
C GLY A 528 -30.60 32.56 -9.26
N VAL A 529 -31.37 31.64 -9.80
CA VAL A 529 -30.92 30.67 -10.79
C VAL A 529 -32.08 30.34 -11.70
N LEU A 530 -31.81 30.28 -13.01
CA LEU A 530 -32.82 29.88 -13.99
C LEU A 530 -33.23 28.42 -13.75
N PRO A 531 -34.44 28.01 -14.18
CA PRO A 531 -34.75 26.60 -14.33
C PRO A 531 -33.62 25.89 -15.10
N HIS A 532 -33.17 24.74 -14.62
CA HIS A 532 -32.04 24.03 -15.20
C HIS A 532 -32.18 22.53 -15.04
N ALA A 533 -31.51 21.81 -15.93
CA ALA A 533 -31.45 20.36 -15.95
C ALA A 533 -30.07 19.89 -16.41
N GLY A 534 -29.74 18.66 -16.04
CA GLY A 534 -28.44 18.07 -16.38
C GLY A 534 -28.38 16.59 -16.04
N CYS A 535 -27.20 16.02 -16.27
CA CYS A 535 -26.93 14.62 -15.96
C CYS A 535 -25.44 14.42 -15.59
N GLY A 536 -25.11 13.24 -15.09
CA GLY A 536 -23.74 12.78 -14.89
C GLY A 536 -23.57 11.40 -15.49
N ILE A 537 -22.59 11.21 -16.37
CA ILE A 537 -22.33 9.95 -17.07
C ILE A 537 -21.00 9.37 -16.58
N GLY A 538 -21.00 8.12 -16.10
CA GLY A 538 -19.75 7.43 -15.79
C GLY A 538 -19.05 6.97 -17.08
N LEU A 539 -17.87 7.50 -17.39
CA LEU A 539 -17.11 7.15 -18.59
C LEU A 539 -16.82 5.65 -18.67
N GLU A 540 -16.29 5.08 -17.58
CA GLU A 540 -15.94 3.66 -17.51
C GLU A 540 -17.17 2.78 -17.68
N ARG A 541 -18.32 3.22 -17.16
CA ARG A 541 -19.59 2.50 -17.27
C ARG A 541 -20.12 2.53 -18.70
N LEU A 542 -20.02 3.66 -19.38
CA LEU A 542 -20.37 3.77 -20.81
C LEU A 542 -19.49 2.86 -21.67
N VAL A 543 -18.17 2.90 -21.48
CA VAL A 543 -17.21 2.05 -22.20
C VAL A 543 -17.49 0.56 -21.95
N PHE A 544 -17.69 0.20 -20.67
CA PHE A 544 -18.00 -1.16 -20.24
C PHE A 544 -19.23 -1.74 -20.95
N LEU A 545 -20.33 -0.98 -21.03
CA LEU A 545 -21.59 -1.43 -21.63
C LEU A 545 -21.57 -1.35 -23.17
N LEU A 546 -20.96 -0.31 -23.74
CA LEU A 546 -20.83 -0.15 -25.20
C LEU A 546 -20.09 -1.35 -25.82
N LEU A 547 -18.99 -1.76 -25.18
CA LEU A 547 -18.09 -2.82 -25.64
C LEU A 547 -18.35 -4.19 -24.96
N ASN A 548 -19.36 -4.27 -24.09
CA ASN A 548 -19.74 -5.47 -23.34
C ASN A 548 -18.57 -6.19 -22.64
N LEU A 549 -17.80 -5.46 -21.82
CA LEU A 549 -16.52 -5.95 -21.25
C LEU A 549 -16.65 -6.89 -20.04
N GLY A 550 -17.87 -7.26 -19.63
CA GLY A 550 -18.18 -8.13 -18.48
C GLY A 550 -17.91 -7.53 -17.08
N ASP A 551 -16.87 -6.70 -16.93
CA ASP A 551 -16.49 -6.05 -15.67
C ASP A 551 -16.01 -4.62 -15.92
N ILE A 552 -16.51 -3.66 -15.14
CA ILE A 552 -16.16 -2.24 -15.24
C ILE A 552 -14.66 -1.98 -15.05
N ARG A 553 -13.94 -2.83 -14.30
CA ARG A 553 -12.49 -2.72 -14.11
C ARG A 553 -11.71 -2.87 -15.41
N ASN A 554 -12.28 -3.52 -16.42
CA ASN A 554 -11.67 -3.59 -17.75
C ASN A 554 -11.69 -2.23 -18.46
N ALA A 555 -12.68 -1.38 -18.16
CA ALA A 555 -12.82 -0.04 -18.71
C ALA A 555 -12.06 1.07 -17.95
N SER A 556 -11.50 0.78 -16.78
CA SER A 556 -10.72 1.73 -15.98
C SER A 556 -9.21 1.48 -16.10
N LEU A 557 -8.39 2.48 -16.43
CA LEU A 557 -6.96 2.27 -16.67
C LEU A 557 -6.25 1.69 -15.44
N PHE A 558 -6.55 2.23 -14.26
CA PHE A 558 -6.09 1.75 -12.96
C PHE A 558 -7.28 1.72 -11.99
N PRO A 559 -8.04 0.62 -11.95
CA PRO A 559 -9.28 0.57 -11.17
C PRO A 559 -9.02 0.82 -9.68
N ARG A 560 -10.00 1.45 -9.04
CA ARG A 560 -10.10 1.59 -7.59
C ARG A 560 -11.43 1.00 -7.13
N ASP A 561 -11.35 0.11 -6.16
CA ASP A 561 -12.46 -0.55 -5.48
C ASP A 561 -12.13 -0.68 -3.98
N PRO A 562 -13.03 -1.18 -3.12
CA PRO A 562 -12.77 -1.26 -1.68
C PRO A 562 -11.58 -2.15 -1.27
N LYS A 563 -11.04 -2.98 -2.19
CA LYS A 563 -9.87 -3.84 -1.97
C LYS A 563 -8.60 -3.25 -2.57
N SER A 564 -8.71 -2.12 -3.26
CA SER A 564 -7.60 -1.38 -3.81
C SER A 564 -6.87 -0.66 -2.67
N LEU A 565 -5.53 -0.58 -2.76
CA LEU A 565 -4.66 -0.02 -1.70
C LEU A 565 -4.74 -0.82 -0.38
N PRO A 566 -4.37 -2.12 -0.38
CA PRO A 566 -4.25 -2.87 0.87
C PRO A 566 -3.26 -2.18 1.81
N GLU A 567 -3.52 -2.26 3.11
CA GLU A 567 -2.61 -1.77 4.13
C GLU A 567 -1.21 -2.36 3.89
N GLN A 568 -0.25 -1.49 3.59
CA GLN A 568 1.14 -1.90 3.46
C GLN A 568 1.67 -2.14 4.87
N THR A 569 1.61 -3.39 5.33
CA THR A 569 2.47 -3.82 6.43
C THR A 569 3.88 -3.82 5.87
N ASP A 570 4.73 -2.87 6.29
CA ASP A 570 6.15 -2.73 5.91
C ASP A 570 6.85 -4.09 6.05
N THR A 571 6.89 -4.86 4.97
CA THR A 571 7.47 -6.22 4.92
C THR A 571 8.68 -6.28 4.00
N ASP A 572 8.94 -5.22 3.23
CA ASP A 572 10.05 -5.10 2.27
C ASP A 572 11.27 -4.38 2.85
N VAL A 573 11.35 -4.21 4.17
CA VAL A 573 12.52 -3.62 4.80
C VAL A 573 13.67 -4.63 4.73
N LYS A 574 14.59 -4.42 3.79
CA LYS A 574 15.78 -5.27 3.62
C LYS A 574 16.55 -5.36 4.95
N LEU A 575 16.58 -6.56 5.53
CA LEU A 575 17.24 -6.79 6.80
C LEU A 575 18.75 -6.53 6.68
N PRO A 576 19.38 -5.84 7.65
CA PRO A 576 20.82 -5.61 7.67
C PRO A 576 21.65 -6.90 7.61
N HIS A 577 21.16 -7.97 8.23
CA HIS A 577 21.79 -9.29 8.25
C HIS A 577 20.81 -10.34 7.70
N PRO A 578 20.75 -10.55 6.37
CA PRO A 578 19.86 -11.54 5.76
C PRO A 578 20.15 -12.99 6.22
N ASP A 579 21.37 -13.26 6.68
CA ASP A 579 21.79 -14.53 7.29
C ASP A 579 21.14 -14.77 8.68
N ALA A 580 20.68 -13.71 9.34
CA ALA A 580 19.96 -13.75 10.61
C ALA A 580 18.43 -13.51 10.44
N ASP A 581 17.89 -13.83 9.26
CA ASP A 581 16.45 -13.78 8.99
C ASP A 581 15.73 -14.96 9.67
N THR A 582 14.82 -14.69 10.63
CA THR A 582 14.13 -15.71 11.41
C THR A 582 12.98 -16.39 10.66
N LEU A 583 12.50 -15.83 9.56
CA LEU A 583 11.54 -16.47 8.66
C LEU A 583 12.25 -17.44 7.73
N ARG A 584 13.35 -17.01 7.11
CA ARG A 584 14.18 -17.89 6.26
C ARG A 584 14.82 -19.02 7.05
N TYR A 585 15.30 -18.73 8.25
CA TYR A 585 15.83 -19.75 9.16
C TYR A 585 14.78 -20.83 9.44
N ALA A 586 13.56 -20.43 9.79
CA ALA A 586 12.48 -21.35 10.10
C ALA A 586 12.13 -22.27 8.93
N TYR A 587 12.05 -21.71 7.72
CA TYR A 587 11.83 -22.50 6.52
C TYR A 587 12.92 -23.56 6.31
N LYS A 588 14.19 -23.17 6.43
CA LYS A 588 15.34 -24.09 6.29
C LYS A 588 15.37 -25.17 7.36
N TYR A 589 14.96 -24.83 8.58
CA TYR A 589 14.85 -25.78 9.70
C TYR A 589 13.82 -26.87 9.40
N GLU A 590 12.60 -26.48 8.99
CA GLU A 590 11.53 -27.42 8.66
C GLU A 590 11.89 -28.36 7.49
N HIS A 591 12.72 -27.89 6.55
CA HIS A 591 13.16 -28.66 5.38
C HIS A 591 14.49 -29.43 5.58
N GLY A 592 15.02 -29.48 6.81
CA GLY A 592 16.17 -30.33 7.16
C GLY A 592 17.51 -29.91 6.54
N SER A 593 17.74 -28.61 6.37
CA SER A 593 19.02 -28.07 5.86
C SER A 593 20.22 -28.51 6.72
N LYS A 594 21.31 -28.97 6.08
CA LYS A 594 22.48 -29.54 6.76
C LYS A 594 23.43 -28.50 7.38
N ASP A 595 23.48 -27.29 6.84
CA ASP A 595 24.41 -26.21 7.24
C ASP A 595 23.71 -25.09 8.04
N LEU A 596 22.75 -25.44 8.89
CA LEU A 596 21.91 -24.45 9.58
C LEU A 596 22.54 -23.99 10.92
N GLU A 597 23.16 -22.81 10.91
CA GLU A 597 23.74 -22.19 12.12
C GLU A 597 22.78 -21.21 12.81
N MET A 598 22.75 -21.21 14.15
CA MET A 598 21.90 -20.32 14.92
C MET A 598 22.31 -18.85 14.73
N PRO A 599 21.36 -17.93 14.43
CA PRO A 599 21.69 -16.52 14.23
C PRO A 599 22.37 -15.90 15.47
N PRO A 600 23.47 -15.15 15.33
CA PRO A 600 24.05 -14.39 16.44
C PRO A 600 23.04 -13.39 17.04
N VAL A 601 23.11 -13.16 18.36
CA VAL A 601 22.13 -12.28 19.06
C VAL A 601 22.31 -10.83 18.63
N GLU A 602 23.55 -10.40 18.40
CA GLU A 602 23.96 -9.09 17.93
C GLU A 602 23.31 -8.76 16.58
N LYS A 603 23.35 -9.72 15.64
CA LYS A 603 22.69 -9.61 14.32
C LYS A 603 21.18 -9.59 14.43
N LEU A 604 20.61 -10.37 15.35
CA LEU A 604 19.17 -10.34 15.64
C LEU A 604 18.73 -8.99 16.23
N ILE A 605 19.56 -8.35 17.06
CA ILE A 605 19.31 -6.98 17.56
C ILE A 605 19.31 -5.98 16.40
N ALA A 606 20.28 -6.08 15.49
CA ALA A 606 20.35 -5.22 14.31
C ALA A 606 19.21 -5.45 13.30
N ASN A 607 18.60 -6.64 13.28
CA ASN A 607 17.46 -6.95 12.41
C ASN A 607 16.10 -6.58 13.03
N TYR A 608 15.88 -6.93 14.30
CA TYR A 608 14.55 -6.90 14.95
C TYR A 608 14.52 -6.16 16.29
N GLY A 609 15.67 -5.77 16.82
CA GLY A 609 15.79 -5.24 18.17
C GLY A 609 15.43 -3.78 18.31
N ASP A 610 15.22 -3.39 19.56
CA ASP A 610 15.12 -2.01 20.02
C ASP A 610 16.17 -1.74 21.11
N ALA A 611 16.21 -0.51 21.63
CA ALA A 611 17.17 -0.04 22.62
C ALA A 611 17.28 -0.92 23.88
N THR A 612 16.20 -1.60 24.26
CA THR A 612 16.20 -2.52 25.40
C THR A 612 16.97 -3.82 25.10
N ASN A 613 16.89 -4.34 23.87
CA ASN A 613 17.53 -5.60 23.50
C ASN A 613 19.05 -5.51 23.48
N THR A 614 19.63 -4.32 23.26
CA THR A 614 21.09 -4.10 23.35
C THR A 614 21.65 -4.35 24.76
N SER A 615 20.79 -4.49 25.78
CA SER A 615 21.20 -4.91 27.13
C SER A 615 21.48 -6.39 27.26
N TRP A 616 20.94 -7.23 26.37
CA TRP A 616 21.08 -8.69 26.46
C TRP A 616 22.52 -9.18 26.27
N LEU A 617 23.41 -8.30 25.83
CA LEU A 617 24.85 -8.55 25.67
C LEU A 617 25.63 -8.39 26.98
N ASP A 618 24.99 -7.92 28.05
CA ASP A 618 25.60 -7.82 29.38
C ASP A 618 25.53 -9.17 30.12
N GLU A 619 26.54 -9.46 30.96
CA GLU A 619 26.70 -10.78 31.62
C GLU A 619 25.55 -11.14 32.57
N ARG A 620 24.82 -10.14 33.05
CA ARG A 620 23.65 -10.31 33.93
C ARG A 620 22.42 -10.91 33.23
N TYR A 621 22.40 -10.96 31.89
CA TYR A 621 21.28 -11.49 31.11
C TYR A 621 21.58 -12.89 30.59
N GLN A 622 20.57 -13.75 30.65
CA GLN A 622 20.52 -15.01 29.93
C GLN A 622 19.68 -14.82 28.67
N VAL A 623 20.09 -15.46 27.57
CA VAL A 623 19.34 -15.43 26.31
C VAL A 623 18.81 -16.81 26.01
N TRP A 624 17.49 -16.98 26.11
CA TRP A 624 16.82 -18.18 25.64
C TRP A 624 16.69 -18.15 24.11
N ARG A 625 16.90 -19.31 23.46
CA ARG A 625 16.88 -19.44 22.00
C ARG A 625 15.80 -20.42 21.55
N HIS A 626 15.01 -20.02 20.55
CA HIS A 626 14.01 -20.88 19.93
C HIS A 626 14.60 -21.63 18.74
N LEU A 627 14.72 -22.96 18.85
CA LEU A 627 15.41 -23.79 17.85
C LEU A 627 14.74 -23.77 16.47
N GLU A 628 13.41 -23.74 16.41
CA GLU A 628 12.70 -23.83 15.12
C GLU A 628 12.78 -22.53 14.31
N THR A 629 12.90 -21.37 14.96
CA THR A 629 12.85 -20.07 14.28
C THR A 629 14.16 -19.28 14.36
N GLY A 630 15.12 -19.75 15.14
CA GLY A 630 16.35 -19.01 15.44
C GLY A 630 16.14 -17.80 16.37
N ALA A 631 14.91 -17.53 16.81
CA ALA A 631 14.56 -16.37 17.64
C ALA A 631 15.22 -16.39 19.02
N ALA A 632 15.21 -15.23 19.69
CA ALA A 632 15.79 -15.07 21.02
C ALA A 632 14.90 -14.27 21.99
N VAL A 633 14.96 -14.60 23.29
CA VAL A 633 14.33 -13.86 24.39
C VAL A 633 15.33 -13.72 25.54
N GLY A 634 15.68 -12.48 25.90
CA GLY A 634 16.58 -12.16 27.00
C GLY A 634 15.85 -11.96 28.32
N TYR A 635 16.39 -12.54 29.40
CA TYR A 635 15.87 -12.39 30.76
C TYR A 635 16.98 -12.41 31.81
N ALA A 636 16.74 -11.79 32.96
CA ALA A 636 17.60 -11.88 34.13
C ALA A 636 16.89 -12.63 35.28
N GLU A 637 17.65 -13.35 36.11
CA GLU A 637 17.11 -14.07 37.26
C GLU A 637 17.42 -13.30 38.55
N GLU A 638 16.40 -12.86 39.28
CA GLU A 638 16.58 -12.10 40.53
C GLU A 638 15.46 -12.44 41.53
N ASN A 639 15.83 -12.85 42.76
CA ASN A 639 14.89 -13.17 43.85
C ASN A 639 13.70 -14.09 43.47
N GLY A 640 13.95 -15.10 42.63
CA GLY A 640 12.91 -16.03 42.15
C GLY A 640 11.95 -15.45 41.11
N TYR A 641 12.36 -14.38 40.42
CA TYR A 641 11.69 -13.83 39.25
C TYR A 641 12.57 -13.98 38.01
N ALA A 642 11.93 -14.13 36.85
CA ALA A 642 12.55 -13.94 35.55
C ALA A 642 12.12 -12.57 35.02
N LEU A 643 13.05 -11.64 34.96
CA LEU A 643 12.84 -10.29 34.44
C LEU A 643 13.13 -10.31 32.94
N VAL A 644 12.09 -10.46 32.14
CA VAL A 644 12.16 -10.57 30.69
C VAL A 644 12.17 -9.16 30.10
N MET A 645 13.19 -8.80 29.33
CA MET A 645 13.44 -7.41 28.94
C MET A 645 13.20 -7.19 27.44
N GLY A 646 12.23 -6.36 27.07
CA GLY A 646 11.98 -6.00 25.68
C GLY A 646 11.20 -7.06 24.89
N ASN A 647 11.00 -6.77 23.60
CA ASN A 647 10.33 -7.67 22.67
C ASN A 647 11.22 -8.90 22.35
N PRO A 648 10.63 -10.04 21.96
CA PRO A 648 11.38 -11.13 21.33
C PRO A 648 12.15 -10.65 20.09
N LEU A 649 13.36 -11.16 19.89
CA LEU A 649 14.15 -10.87 18.70
C LEU A 649 13.79 -11.84 17.56
N CYS A 650 12.77 -11.46 16.79
CA CYS A 650 12.32 -12.12 15.58
C CYS A 650 11.39 -11.18 14.80
N ASP A 651 11.02 -11.57 13.58
CA ASP A 651 9.93 -10.94 12.85
C ASP A 651 8.65 -10.89 13.71
N ALA A 652 7.93 -9.76 13.69
CA ALA A 652 6.75 -9.53 14.52
C ALA A 652 5.65 -10.59 14.31
N ARG A 653 5.55 -11.16 13.10
CA ARG A 653 4.62 -12.27 12.78
C ARG A 653 4.90 -13.53 13.61
N GLN A 654 6.10 -13.65 14.18
CA GLN A 654 6.51 -14.76 15.03
C GLN A 654 6.36 -14.48 16.54
N TYR A 655 6.00 -13.25 16.97
CA TYR A 655 5.91 -12.89 18.40
C TYR A 655 5.04 -13.84 19.20
N GLN A 656 3.82 -14.13 18.74
CA GLN A 656 2.91 -15.03 19.45
C GLN A 656 3.49 -16.45 19.59
N LEU A 657 4.12 -16.97 18.54
CA LEU A 657 4.77 -18.29 18.54
C LEU A 657 5.93 -18.33 19.56
N VAL A 658 6.79 -17.32 19.52
CA VAL A 658 8.01 -17.25 20.35
C VAL A 658 7.66 -16.99 21.81
N VAL A 659 6.72 -16.08 22.10
CA VAL A 659 6.20 -15.82 23.46
C VAL A 659 5.62 -17.10 24.06
N ARG A 660 4.79 -17.83 23.30
CA ARG A 660 4.22 -19.12 23.73
C ARG A 660 5.31 -20.13 24.06
N ALA A 661 6.28 -20.32 23.17
CA ALA A 661 7.36 -21.28 23.36
C ALA A 661 8.25 -20.93 24.56
N PHE A 662 8.58 -19.65 24.76
CA PHE A 662 9.32 -19.18 25.91
C PHE A 662 8.57 -19.41 27.22
N LEU A 663 7.27 -19.09 27.29
CA LEU A 663 6.47 -19.33 28.50
C LEU A 663 6.31 -20.81 28.83
N LYS A 664 6.21 -21.70 27.83
CA LYS A 664 6.27 -23.16 28.04
C LYS A 664 7.63 -23.59 28.60
N TYR A 665 8.73 -23.07 28.04
CA TYR A 665 10.07 -23.32 28.56
C TYR A 665 10.18 -22.92 30.03
N MET A 666 9.71 -21.71 30.37
CA MET A 666 9.68 -21.22 31.74
C MET A 666 8.87 -22.15 32.65
N GLN A 667 7.65 -22.54 32.24
CA GLN A 667 6.81 -23.43 33.05
C GLN A 667 7.42 -24.81 33.31
N MET A 668 8.15 -25.37 32.34
CA MET A 668 8.69 -26.73 32.39
C MET A 668 10.07 -26.83 33.03
N ASN A 669 10.93 -25.82 32.83
CA ASN A 669 12.37 -25.92 33.12
C ASN A 669 12.86 -24.96 34.20
N LYS A 670 12.05 -23.96 34.61
CA LYS A 670 12.46 -22.93 35.57
C LYS A 670 11.36 -22.65 36.57
N ASP A 671 11.62 -22.78 37.88
CA ASP A 671 10.62 -22.41 38.90
C ASP A 671 10.62 -20.89 39.20
N LEU A 672 10.55 -20.08 38.14
CA LEU A 672 10.66 -18.62 38.19
C LEU A 672 9.35 -17.93 37.81
N ARG A 673 9.13 -16.75 38.38
CA ARG A 673 7.95 -15.92 38.13
C ARG A 673 8.25 -14.88 37.05
N PRO A 674 7.63 -14.93 35.87
CA PRO A 674 7.96 -14.00 34.79
C PRO A 674 7.37 -12.61 35.06
N LEU A 675 8.18 -11.58 34.85
CA LEU A 675 7.79 -10.18 34.72
C LEU A 675 8.35 -9.69 33.40
N TRP A 676 7.48 -9.29 32.46
CA TRP A 676 7.90 -8.83 31.14
C TRP A 676 7.92 -7.31 31.11
N LEU A 677 9.09 -6.72 30.87
CA LEU A 677 9.36 -5.31 31.06
C LEU A 677 9.73 -4.66 29.73
N LEU A 678 9.30 -3.42 29.54
CA LEU A 678 9.66 -2.56 28.41
C LEU A 678 9.29 -3.17 27.05
N VAL A 679 8.08 -3.74 26.96
CA VAL A 679 7.56 -4.31 25.71
C VAL A 679 6.76 -3.28 24.91
N SER A 680 6.72 -3.46 23.60
CA SER A 680 5.83 -2.73 22.69
C SER A 680 4.35 -3.07 22.92
N SER A 681 3.47 -2.29 22.29
CA SER A 681 2.02 -2.56 22.26
C SER A 681 1.69 -3.96 21.74
N ASP A 682 2.40 -4.44 20.71
CA ASP A 682 2.08 -5.73 20.07
C ASP A 682 2.30 -6.92 21.02
N VAL A 683 3.39 -6.87 21.79
CA VAL A 683 3.69 -7.88 22.80
C VAL A 683 2.81 -7.69 24.04
N GLU A 684 2.47 -6.45 24.39
CA GLU A 684 1.50 -6.16 25.45
C GLU A 684 0.13 -6.76 25.14
N GLU A 685 -0.38 -6.64 23.93
CA GLU A 685 -1.67 -7.22 23.50
C GLU A 685 -1.67 -8.76 23.64
N ILE A 686 -0.57 -9.41 23.23
CA ILE A 686 -0.42 -10.86 23.38
C ILE A 686 -0.48 -11.27 24.86
N LEU A 687 0.23 -10.55 25.74
CA LEU A 687 0.30 -10.89 27.16
C LEU A 687 -0.99 -10.51 27.91
N ALA A 688 -1.49 -9.29 27.72
CA ALA A 688 -2.60 -8.74 28.47
C ALA A 688 -3.95 -9.22 27.93
N SER A 689 -4.22 -8.99 26.64
CA SER A 689 -5.51 -9.32 26.02
C SER A 689 -5.69 -10.83 25.93
N LYS A 690 -4.71 -11.57 25.36
CA LYS A 690 -4.84 -13.02 25.12
C LYS A 690 -4.55 -13.89 26.34
N LEU A 691 -3.48 -13.63 27.10
CA LEU A 691 -3.15 -14.43 28.30
C LEU A 691 -3.78 -13.93 29.60
N GLY A 692 -4.39 -12.73 29.60
CA GLY A 692 -5.02 -12.18 30.80
C GLY A 692 -4.04 -11.58 31.81
N TRP A 693 -2.84 -11.21 31.36
CA TRP A 693 -1.90 -10.48 32.21
C TRP A 693 -2.41 -9.06 32.47
N ARG A 694 -1.79 -8.41 33.46
CA ARG A 694 -2.00 -6.99 33.73
C ARG A 694 -0.85 -6.22 33.13
N SER A 695 -1.14 -5.05 32.60
CA SER A 695 -0.15 -4.14 32.04
C SER A 695 -0.25 -2.74 32.65
N LEU A 696 0.89 -2.05 32.68
CA LEU A 696 0.99 -0.63 32.99
C LEU A 696 2.16 -0.03 32.21
N SER A 697 2.12 1.28 31.97
CA SER A 697 3.25 2.03 31.45
C SER A 697 3.59 3.16 32.41
N CYS A 698 4.86 3.26 32.77
CA CYS A 698 5.43 4.38 33.54
C CYS A 698 6.82 4.75 33.01
N VAL A 699 7.12 4.28 31.80
CA VAL A 699 8.38 4.39 31.09
C VAL A 699 8.03 4.49 29.61
N ALA A 700 8.71 5.37 28.89
CA ALA A 700 8.60 5.48 27.44
C ALA A 700 10.00 5.45 26.81
N GLU A 701 10.10 4.90 25.62
CA GLU A 701 11.29 4.96 24.78
C GLU A 701 11.39 6.39 24.20
N GLU A 702 12.46 7.12 24.50
CA GLU A 702 12.59 8.54 24.16
C GLU A 702 13.24 8.71 22.78
N ARG A 703 12.41 8.85 21.76
CA ARG A 703 12.81 8.84 20.34
C ARG A 703 12.96 10.23 19.75
N ILE A 704 13.79 10.35 18.72
CA ILE A 704 13.96 11.54 17.89
C ILE A 704 13.78 11.12 16.45
N THR A 705 12.84 11.76 15.75
CA THR A 705 12.85 11.78 14.29
C THR A 705 13.88 12.81 13.85
N VAL A 706 14.89 12.38 13.11
CA VAL A 706 16.12 13.17 12.88
C VAL A 706 15.84 14.52 12.20
N ASP A 707 14.85 14.58 11.29
CA ASP A 707 14.42 15.83 10.63
C ASP A 707 13.78 16.85 11.59
N SER A 708 13.28 16.40 12.74
CA SER A 708 12.62 17.21 13.76
C SER A 708 13.52 17.55 14.95
N ALA A 709 14.79 17.13 14.91
CA ALA A 709 15.73 17.32 16.02
C ALA A 709 15.93 18.81 16.35
N LYS A 710 15.78 19.17 17.62
CA LYS A 710 16.01 20.55 18.09
C LYS A 710 17.51 20.84 18.19
N LYS A 711 17.92 22.00 17.68
CA LYS A 711 19.31 22.45 17.77
C LYS A 711 19.64 22.98 19.17
N VAL A 712 20.84 22.66 19.65
CA VAL A 712 21.38 23.13 20.93
C VAL A 712 22.44 24.22 20.74
N ALA A 713 22.17 25.18 19.84
CA ALA A 713 23.13 26.18 19.34
C ALA A 713 23.91 26.97 20.42
N LYS A 714 23.28 27.25 21.57
CA LYS A 714 23.96 27.92 22.69
C LYS A 714 25.06 27.04 23.30
N LYS A 715 24.80 25.73 23.45
CA LYS A 715 25.75 24.77 23.98
C LYS A 715 26.88 24.47 22.99
N GLU A 716 26.55 24.43 21.71
CA GLU A 716 27.53 24.28 20.62
C GLU A 716 28.55 25.42 20.61
N ARG A 717 28.09 26.69 20.76
CA ARG A 717 28.98 27.84 20.89
C ARG A 717 29.86 27.76 22.15
N GLN A 718 29.31 27.35 23.29
CA GLN A 718 30.08 27.19 24.53
C GLN A 718 31.21 26.16 24.41
N ALA A 719 30.95 25.02 23.76
CA ALA A 719 31.97 24.01 23.50
C ALA A 719 33.02 24.50 22.49
N GLN A 720 32.59 25.22 21.45
CA GLN A 720 33.49 25.83 20.46
C GLN A 720 34.41 26.89 21.08
N ASP A 721 33.88 27.77 21.93
CA ASP A 721 34.64 28.80 22.65
C ASP A 721 35.67 28.16 23.62
N ALA A 722 35.32 27.02 24.21
CA ALA A 722 36.23 26.20 25.02
C ALA A 722 37.29 25.44 24.18
N GLY A 723 37.17 25.46 22.84
CA GLY A 723 38.09 24.81 21.91
C GLY A 723 37.98 23.30 21.86
N ILE A 724 36.77 22.77 22.04
CA ILE A 724 36.48 21.34 21.87
C ILE A 724 36.53 20.96 20.38
N SER A 725 37.25 19.88 20.08
CA SER A 725 37.22 19.22 18.77
C SER A 725 36.39 17.94 18.85
N ILE A 726 35.60 17.66 17.80
CA ILE A 726 34.76 16.47 17.70
C ILE A 726 35.34 15.55 16.65
N HIS A 727 35.45 14.27 17.00
CA HIS A 727 35.94 13.22 16.14
C HIS A 727 34.91 12.11 16.05
N GLU A 728 34.88 11.45 14.89
CA GLU A 728 33.96 10.36 14.58
C GLU A 728 34.71 9.28 13.80
N LEU A 729 34.45 8.01 14.12
CA LEU A 729 34.90 6.90 13.29
C LEU A 729 33.89 6.63 12.17
N ALA A 730 34.38 6.53 10.94
CA ALA A 730 33.55 6.19 9.79
C ALA A 730 32.95 4.78 9.94
N ILE A 731 31.86 4.54 9.21
CA ILE A 731 31.17 3.26 9.16
C ILE A 731 32.17 2.19 8.70
N ASP A 732 32.33 1.13 9.52
CA ASP A 732 33.18 -0.05 9.29
C ASP A 732 34.69 0.14 9.48
N GLN A 733 35.11 1.25 10.09
CA GLN A 733 36.50 1.38 10.55
C GLN A 733 36.72 0.70 11.91
N PRO A 734 37.78 -0.12 12.07
CA PRO A 734 38.10 -0.69 13.37
C PRO A 734 38.50 0.42 14.34
N VAL A 735 38.09 0.29 15.60
CA VAL A 735 38.45 1.23 16.66
C VAL A 735 39.97 1.15 16.91
N PRO A 736 40.73 2.25 16.77
CA PRO A 736 42.16 2.23 17.06
C PRO A 736 42.44 1.87 18.52
N GLU A 737 43.42 1.01 18.76
CA GLU A 737 43.76 0.54 20.12
C GLU A 737 44.22 1.68 21.04
N ASP A 738 44.93 2.69 20.51
CA ASP A 738 45.29 3.90 21.28
C ASP A 738 44.06 4.68 21.77
N LEU A 739 43.08 4.89 20.89
CA LEU A 739 41.83 5.58 21.23
C LEU A 739 41.09 4.82 22.33
N ARG A 740 41.01 3.50 22.21
CA ARG A 740 40.40 2.63 23.21
C ARG A 740 41.06 2.76 24.58
N GLN A 741 42.39 2.70 24.65
CA GLN A 741 43.14 2.84 25.90
C GLN A 741 42.93 4.23 26.56
N ARG A 742 42.94 5.29 25.74
CA ARG A 742 42.67 6.66 26.22
C ARG A 742 41.25 6.79 26.75
N CYS A 743 40.25 6.23 26.08
CA CYS A 743 38.86 6.19 26.54
C CYS A 743 38.71 5.37 27.83
N ASP A 744 39.31 4.18 27.91
CA ASP A 744 39.22 3.30 29.08
C ASP A 744 39.72 3.97 30.35
N LYS A 745 40.86 4.68 30.26
CA LYS A 745 41.39 5.49 31.37
C LYS A 745 40.38 6.53 31.85
N ARG A 746 39.74 7.25 30.93
CA ARG A 746 38.74 8.28 31.26
C ARG A 746 37.44 7.71 31.81
N ILE A 747 37.04 6.53 31.35
CA ILE A 747 35.91 5.77 31.88
C ILE A 747 36.18 5.36 33.33
N GLU A 748 37.40 4.91 33.64
CA GLU A 748 37.80 4.58 34.99
C GLU A 748 37.80 5.82 35.92
N ASP A 749 38.36 6.94 35.47
CA ASP A 749 38.30 8.23 36.19
C ASP A 749 36.86 8.65 36.49
N TRP A 750 35.96 8.46 35.51
CA TRP A 750 34.55 8.77 35.63
C TRP A 750 33.81 7.85 36.60
N LYS A 751 34.13 6.55 36.60
CA LYS A 751 33.60 5.59 37.58
C LYS A 751 34.05 5.96 38.99
N ASN A 752 35.33 6.29 39.17
CA ASN A 752 35.91 6.63 40.48
C ASN A 752 35.34 7.92 41.09
N ASN A 753 34.98 8.91 40.26
CA ASN A 753 34.41 10.19 40.72
C ASN A 753 32.93 10.12 41.15
N ARG A 754 32.26 8.96 41.01
CA ARG A 754 30.81 8.81 41.22
C ARG A 754 30.36 8.28 42.59
N LYS A 755 31.26 8.17 43.58
CA LYS A 755 30.94 7.59 44.91
C LYS A 755 29.71 8.23 45.57
N GLY A 756 28.69 7.41 45.89
CA GLY A 756 27.56 7.78 46.75
C GLY A 756 26.24 8.17 46.07
N ARG A 757 26.07 7.96 44.75
CA ARG A 757 24.80 8.19 44.04
C ARG A 757 24.32 6.90 43.38
N THR A 758 23.37 6.19 44.01
CA THR A 758 22.67 5.04 43.42
C THR A 758 22.04 5.46 42.09
N GLN A 759 22.48 4.86 40.98
CA GLN A 759 21.98 5.19 39.65
C GLN A 759 21.15 4.03 39.08
N VAL A 760 19.92 4.32 38.69
CA VAL A 760 19.07 3.38 37.99
C VAL A 760 19.50 3.24 36.52
N HIS A 761 19.89 2.03 36.12
CA HIS A 761 20.21 1.69 34.73
C HIS A 761 19.96 0.21 34.40
N ILE A 762 19.79 -0.06 33.10
CA ILE A 762 19.46 -1.39 32.56
C ILE A 762 20.74 -2.12 32.09
N THR A 763 21.82 -1.36 31.85
CA THR A 763 23.01 -1.82 31.14
C THR A 763 24.32 -1.34 31.74
N GLU A 764 25.31 -2.22 31.80
CA GLU A 764 26.65 -1.89 32.28
C GLU A 764 27.41 -1.02 31.26
N VAL A 765 28.29 -0.13 31.74
CA VAL A 765 29.12 0.71 30.85
C VAL A 765 30.25 -0.14 30.25
N ARG A 766 29.93 -0.82 29.15
CA ARG A 766 30.82 -1.67 28.35
C ARG A 766 30.85 -1.18 26.89
N PRO A 767 31.57 -0.10 26.56
CA PRO A 767 31.49 0.54 25.24
C PRO A 767 31.97 -0.35 24.08
N TRP A 768 32.81 -1.35 24.33
CA TRP A 768 33.50 -2.15 23.30
C TRP A 768 32.85 -3.51 22.98
N VAL A 769 31.71 -3.84 23.59
CA VAL A 769 30.93 -5.04 23.21
C VAL A 769 30.23 -4.78 21.88
N ASP A 770 30.21 -5.73 20.96
CA ASP A 770 29.52 -5.60 19.67
C ASP A 770 29.97 -4.38 18.83
N MET A 771 31.27 -4.27 18.58
CA MET A 771 31.84 -3.16 17.79
C MET A 771 31.35 -3.12 16.34
N GLU A 772 30.92 -4.26 15.77
CA GLU A 772 30.37 -4.35 14.42
C GLU A 772 29.15 -3.42 14.26
N HIS A 773 28.26 -3.43 15.23
CA HIS A 773 27.01 -2.64 15.22
C HIS A 773 27.11 -1.32 15.98
N ARG A 774 28.30 -0.94 16.48
CA ARG A 774 28.50 0.30 17.24
C ARG A 774 29.28 1.35 16.47
N ARG A 775 29.01 2.62 16.78
CA ARG A 775 29.74 3.78 16.26
C ARG A 775 30.15 4.69 17.41
N TYR A 776 31.29 5.34 17.27
CA TYR A 776 31.94 6.07 18.34
C TYR A 776 32.20 7.50 17.90
N LEU A 777 31.76 8.45 18.71
CA LEU A 777 32.11 9.85 18.59
C LEU A 777 32.72 10.31 19.90
N TRP A 778 33.80 11.07 19.85
CA TRP A 778 34.43 11.62 21.05
C TRP A 778 34.81 13.07 20.88
N ALA A 779 34.90 13.77 22.00
CA ALA A 779 35.30 15.15 22.08
C ALA A 779 36.68 15.24 22.75
N GLU A 780 37.58 16.04 22.19
CA GLU A 780 38.91 16.31 22.76
C GLU A 780 39.08 17.78 23.11
N THR A 781 39.78 18.06 24.22
CA THR A 781 40.21 19.41 24.59
C THR A 781 41.38 19.88 23.73
N LYS A 782 41.79 21.15 23.85
CA LYS A 782 42.96 21.70 23.16
C LYS A 782 44.25 20.96 23.52
N GLU A 783 44.30 20.39 24.73
CA GLU A 783 45.41 19.61 25.27
C GLU A 783 45.40 18.14 24.82
N GLY A 784 44.42 17.72 24.01
CA GLY A 784 44.30 16.35 23.50
C GLY A 784 43.71 15.35 24.49
N GLU A 785 43.13 15.81 25.60
CA GLU A 785 42.44 14.94 26.55
C GLU A 785 40.99 14.67 26.10
N ILE A 786 40.53 13.44 26.27
CA ILE A 786 39.15 13.06 25.93
C ILE A 786 38.20 13.64 26.99
N ALA A 787 37.35 14.56 26.54
CA ALA A 787 36.38 15.29 27.34
C ALA A 787 35.01 14.58 27.39
N ALA A 788 34.58 13.95 26.29
CA ALA A 788 33.34 13.19 26.25
C ALA A 788 33.38 12.05 25.23
N LEU A 789 32.53 11.03 25.42
CA LEU A 789 32.33 9.90 24.51
C LEU A 789 30.84 9.64 24.30
N VAL A 790 30.43 9.51 23.04
CA VAL A 790 29.10 9.03 22.62
C VAL A 790 29.28 7.71 21.88
N VAL A 791 28.53 6.70 22.32
CA VAL A 791 28.47 5.39 21.67
C VAL A 791 27.07 5.22 21.10
N LEU A 792 26.99 5.03 19.79
CA LEU A 792 25.78 4.68 19.07
C LEU A 792 25.72 3.17 18.86
N HIS A 793 24.52 2.59 18.94
CA HIS A 793 24.28 1.18 18.65
C HIS A 793 23.22 1.07 17.57
N ARG A 794 23.50 0.29 16.52
CA ARG A 794 22.51 0.00 15.47
C ARG A 794 21.38 -0.86 16.04
N LEU A 795 20.16 -0.52 15.71
CA LEU A 795 18.94 -1.27 16.02
C LEU A 795 18.33 -1.80 14.71
N SER A 796 17.13 -2.41 14.80
CA SER A 796 16.34 -2.72 13.62
C SER A 796 16.16 -1.50 12.71
N PRO A 797 16.01 -1.68 11.38
CA PRO A 797 15.82 -0.57 10.45
C PRO A 797 14.67 0.38 10.82
N GLN A 798 13.61 -0.14 11.45
CA GLN A 798 12.49 0.66 11.95
C GLN A 798 12.91 1.57 13.12
N ASN A 799 13.71 1.05 14.05
CA ASN A 799 14.14 1.74 15.27
C ASN A 799 15.43 2.57 15.09
N GLY A 800 16.17 2.35 13.99
CA GLY A 800 17.35 3.13 13.60
C GLY A 800 18.55 2.91 14.52
N PHE A 801 18.92 3.91 15.32
CA PHE A 801 20.08 3.85 16.22
C PHE A 801 19.74 4.27 17.65
N GLN A 802 20.36 3.60 18.62
CA GLN A 802 20.36 4.01 20.02
C GLN A 802 21.58 4.88 20.33
N ILE A 803 21.39 6.02 20.97
CA ILE A 803 22.46 6.73 21.69
C ILE A 803 22.68 6.00 23.01
N LYS A 804 23.47 4.92 22.97
CA LYS A 804 23.61 3.93 24.03
C LYS A 804 24.33 4.48 25.25
N PHE A 805 25.47 5.14 25.05
CA PHE A 805 26.25 5.75 26.11
C PHE A 805 26.58 7.20 25.79
N THR A 806 26.36 8.07 26.76
CA THR A 806 26.75 9.49 26.73
C THR A 806 27.59 9.75 27.97
N LEU A 807 28.91 9.65 27.82
CA LEU A 807 29.86 9.79 28.92
C LEU A 807 30.49 11.17 28.87
N ASP A 808 30.12 12.01 29.83
CA ASP A 808 30.73 13.32 30.07
C ASP A 808 31.80 13.16 31.15
N PHE A 809 33.08 13.31 30.78
CA PHE A 809 34.20 12.97 31.65
C PHE A 809 34.54 14.11 32.63
N PRO A 810 35.13 13.81 33.81
CA PRO A 810 35.47 14.82 34.81
C PRO A 810 36.39 15.92 34.23
N GLY A 811 36.01 17.19 34.38
CA GLY A 811 36.75 18.33 33.83
C GLY A 811 36.30 18.78 32.43
N SER A 812 35.31 18.11 31.84
CA SER A 812 34.72 18.48 30.55
C SER A 812 34.10 19.90 30.56
N PRO A 813 34.41 20.77 29.57
CA PRO A 813 33.78 22.07 29.42
C PRO A 813 32.26 21.99 29.24
N SER A 814 31.54 23.03 29.66
CA SER A 814 30.08 23.05 29.53
C SER A 814 29.65 23.06 28.06
N GLY A 815 28.70 22.20 27.71
CA GLY A 815 28.18 22.07 26.34
C GLY A 815 28.86 20.99 25.50
N THR A 816 29.95 20.39 25.97
CA THR A 816 30.72 19.35 25.25
C THR A 816 29.84 18.16 24.86
N ILE A 817 29.17 17.55 25.83
CA ILE A 817 28.32 16.37 25.59
C ILE A 817 27.10 16.70 24.73
N GLU A 818 26.48 17.87 24.91
CA GLU A 818 25.35 18.27 24.06
C GLU A 818 25.76 18.48 22.61
N THR A 819 26.95 19.05 22.39
CA THR A 819 27.51 19.25 21.04
C THR A 819 27.84 17.91 20.39
N LEU A 820 28.40 16.97 21.15
CA LEU A 820 28.74 15.64 20.67
C LEU A 820 27.49 14.82 20.29
N ILE A 821 26.41 14.92 21.07
CA ILE A 821 25.11 14.31 20.73
C ILE A 821 24.50 14.96 19.47
N SER A 822 24.55 16.29 19.36
CA SER A 822 24.08 17.02 18.17
C SER A 822 24.84 16.59 16.91
N ALA A 823 26.16 16.42 17.02
CA ALA A 823 27.00 15.90 15.94
C ALA A 823 26.63 14.47 15.56
N ALA A 824 26.38 13.59 16.54
CA ALA A 824 25.95 12.21 16.31
C ALA A 824 24.62 12.14 15.55
N ILE A 825 23.60 12.90 15.99
CA ILE A 825 22.29 12.97 15.31
C ILE A 825 22.46 13.48 13.87
N THR A 826 23.29 14.52 13.68
CA THR A 826 23.56 15.09 12.35
C THR A 826 24.28 14.10 11.43
N SER A 827 25.22 13.31 11.97
CA SER A 827 25.92 12.27 11.20
C SER A 827 24.94 11.18 10.76
N LEU A 828 24.10 10.69 11.67
CA LEU A 828 23.06 9.70 11.38
C LEU A 828 22.07 10.21 10.32
N ALA A 829 21.70 11.50 10.37
CA ALA A 829 20.88 12.15 9.34
C ALA A 829 21.48 12.02 7.95
N LYS A 830 22.78 12.34 7.81
CA LYS A 830 23.52 12.26 6.55
C LYS A 830 23.63 10.84 6.03
N ALA A 831 23.64 9.86 6.94
CA ALA A 831 23.63 8.44 6.60
C ALA A 831 22.23 7.89 6.26
N GLY A 832 21.18 8.74 6.24
CA GLY A 832 19.82 8.35 5.88
C GLY A 832 19.03 7.68 7.01
N VAL A 833 19.50 7.77 8.26
CA VAL A 833 18.79 7.23 9.43
C VAL A 833 17.64 8.17 9.82
N LYS A 834 16.43 7.62 9.94
CA LYS A 834 15.21 8.40 10.27
C LYS A 834 14.95 8.53 11.77
N ASN A 835 15.22 7.46 12.52
CA ASN A 835 14.87 7.35 13.94
C ASN A 835 16.12 7.12 14.79
N VAL A 836 16.19 7.85 15.90
CA VAL A 836 17.22 7.69 16.92
C VAL A 836 16.54 7.63 18.28
N THR A 837 17.05 6.83 19.22
CA THR A 837 16.49 6.77 20.57
C THR A 837 17.54 6.88 21.65
N PHE A 838 17.18 7.48 22.79
CA PHE A 838 18.04 7.54 23.97
C PHE A 838 17.87 6.35 24.94
N GLY A 839 16.98 5.40 24.65
CA GLY A 839 16.60 4.37 25.62
C GLY A 839 15.41 4.82 26.46
N ALA A 840 14.73 3.84 27.04
CA ALA A 840 13.67 3.98 28.02
C ALA A 840 13.94 5.05 29.11
N GLY A 841 13.04 6.03 29.22
CA GLY A 841 13.01 7.11 30.21
C GLY A 841 11.74 7.06 31.07
N ALA A 842 11.85 7.53 32.32
CA ALA A 842 10.76 7.47 33.29
C ALA A 842 9.72 8.58 33.02
N GLN A 843 8.45 8.20 32.96
CA GLN A 843 7.35 9.13 32.69
C GLN A 843 6.88 9.86 33.97
N PRO A 844 6.41 11.11 33.90
CA PRO A 844 5.90 11.82 35.08
C PRO A 844 4.63 11.18 35.65
N GLU A 845 3.85 10.51 34.80
CA GLU A 845 2.62 9.83 35.18
C GLU A 845 2.62 8.35 34.75
N MET A 846 1.87 7.54 35.50
CA MET A 846 1.65 6.13 35.18
C MET A 846 0.35 6.00 34.39
N ILE A 847 0.42 5.39 33.22
CA ILE A 847 -0.69 5.00 32.37
C ILE A 847 -1.10 3.57 32.74
N THR A 848 -2.39 3.35 32.99
CA THR A 848 -2.93 2.01 33.26
C THR A 848 -3.23 1.32 31.94
N GLY A 849 -2.69 0.11 31.75
CA GLY A 849 -3.02 -0.75 30.62
C GLY A 849 -4.23 -1.65 30.89
N GLU A 850 -4.39 -2.69 30.06
CA GLU A 850 -5.51 -3.61 30.16
C GLU A 850 -5.60 -4.32 31.53
N LYS A 851 -6.84 -4.58 31.97
CA LYS A 851 -7.17 -5.35 33.19
C LYS A 851 -6.59 -4.76 34.49
N LEU A 852 -6.16 -3.50 34.48
CA LEU A 852 -5.68 -2.73 35.64
C LEU A 852 -6.58 -1.50 35.92
N GLY A 853 -7.74 -1.72 36.55
CA GLY A 853 -8.70 -0.65 36.89
C GLY A 853 -8.92 -0.39 38.38
N GLY A 854 -9.63 0.70 38.69
CA GLY A 854 -10.20 0.98 40.02
C GLY A 854 -9.18 1.41 41.10
N ILE A 855 -9.39 0.94 42.34
CA ILE A 855 -8.63 1.37 43.53
C ILE A 855 -7.14 0.99 43.42
N ARG A 856 -6.81 -0.16 42.82
CA ARG A 856 -5.42 -0.64 42.67
C ARG A 856 -4.57 0.23 41.75
N ALA A 857 -5.14 0.69 40.64
CA ALA A 857 -4.49 1.63 39.73
C ALA A 857 -4.10 2.93 40.45
N LYS A 858 -5.01 3.48 41.26
CA LYS A 858 -4.76 4.71 42.04
C LYS A 858 -3.60 4.54 43.03
N ILE A 859 -3.50 3.38 43.67
CA ILE A 859 -2.43 3.09 44.64
C ILE A 859 -1.07 2.92 43.95
N LEU A 860 -1.02 2.18 42.83
CA LEU A 860 0.21 2.00 42.06
C LEU A 860 0.72 3.33 41.50
N SER A 861 -0.19 4.17 40.98
CA SER A 861 0.13 5.53 40.52
C SER A 861 0.73 6.39 41.64
N HIS A 862 0.13 6.40 42.83
CA HIS A 862 0.66 7.16 43.98
C HIS A 862 2.02 6.64 44.46
N THR A 863 2.20 5.31 44.46
CA THR A 863 3.46 4.65 44.83
C THR A 863 4.56 5.00 43.84
N TYR A 864 4.28 4.93 42.54
CA TYR A 864 5.21 5.32 41.48
C TYR A 864 5.62 6.79 41.61
N LYS A 865 4.66 7.72 41.76
CA LYS A 865 4.96 9.16 41.93
C LYS A 865 5.92 9.41 43.10
N THR A 866 5.75 8.68 44.20
CA THR A 866 6.64 8.77 45.38
C THR A 866 8.06 8.26 45.06
N ILE A 867 8.18 7.12 44.37
CA ILE A 867 9.46 6.52 43.98
C ILE A 867 10.18 7.41 42.95
N ALA A 868 9.48 7.88 41.93
CA ALA A 868 10.02 8.72 40.87
C ALA A 868 10.59 10.04 41.42
N GLN A 869 9.90 10.65 42.40
CA GLN A 869 10.38 11.84 43.11
C GLN A 869 11.60 11.56 43.99
N GLN A 870 11.59 10.46 44.77
CA GLN A 870 12.71 10.11 45.66
C GLN A 870 13.99 9.75 44.90
N LEU A 871 13.86 9.00 43.80
CA LEU A 871 14.98 8.55 42.97
C LEU A 871 15.33 9.54 41.85
N LYS A 872 14.63 10.68 41.76
CA LYS A 872 14.83 11.72 40.74
C LYS A 872 14.85 11.17 39.30
N LEU A 873 13.97 10.20 39.01
CA LEU A 873 14.01 9.44 37.75
C LEU A 873 13.74 10.33 36.51
N ILE A 874 13.05 11.46 36.68
CA ILE A 874 12.63 12.37 35.60
C ILE A 874 13.78 13.30 35.13
N GLN A 875 14.85 13.48 35.92
CA GLN A 875 15.93 14.42 35.57
C GLN A 875 16.71 14.05 34.30
N LYS A 876 16.76 12.76 33.94
CA LYS A 876 17.40 12.30 32.70
C LYS A 876 16.57 12.69 31.46
N SER A 877 15.25 12.60 31.57
CA SER A 877 14.30 12.96 30.51
C SER A 877 14.39 14.45 30.19
N GLU A 878 14.46 15.32 31.21
CA GLU A 878 14.65 16.78 31.03
C GLU A 878 15.93 17.14 30.24
N PHE A 879 17.00 16.35 30.36
CA PHE A 879 18.22 16.56 29.58
C PHE A 879 18.01 16.23 28.09
N ARG A 880 17.28 15.15 27.80
CA ARG A 880 17.08 14.61 26.46
C ARG A 880 16.03 15.40 25.67
N GLU A 881 15.04 15.98 26.35
CA GLU A 881 14.04 16.91 25.77
C GLU A 881 14.67 18.09 25.01
N LYS A 882 15.90 18.49 25.38
CA LYS A 882 16.66 19.55 24.67
C LYS A 882 16.84 19.26 23.18
N PHE A 883 16.86 17.98 22.79
CA PHE A 883 17.02 17.52 21.41
C PHE A 883 15.68 17.29 20.70
N GLY A 884 14.55 17.51 21.37
CA GLY A 884 13.22 17.34 20.78
C GLY A 884 12.71 15.90 20.80
N THR A 885 12.98 15.16 21.88
CA THR A 885 12.49 13.79 22.05
C THR A 885 10.96 13.72 22.09
N GLN A 886 10.44 12.59 21.59
CA GLN A 886 9.05 12.18 21.65
C GLN A 886 8.98 10.86 22.42
N ASP A 887 7.94 10.71 23.23
CA ASP A 887 7.76 9.54 24.09
C ASP A 887 6.99 8.44 23.34
N ASP A 888 7.63 7.29 23.16
CA ASP A 888 7.03 6.06 22.64
C ASP A 888 6.73 5.08 23.80
N PRO A 889 5.47 4.92 24.23
CA PRO A 889 5.14 4.17 25.44
C PRO A 889 5.58 2.70 25.39
N VAL A 890 6.23 2.24 26.46
CA VAL A 890 6.55 0.83 26.67
C VAL A 890 5.89 0.29 27.93
N TYR A 891 5.60 -1.02 27.95
CA TYR A 891 4.72 -1.62 28.94
C TYR A 891 5.45 -2.62 29.85
N ILE A 892 4.97 -2.68 31.08
CA ILE A 892 5.32 -3.71 32.07
C ILE A 892 4.13 -4.64 32.20
N CYS A 893 4.30 -5.90 31.80
CA CYS A 893 3.29 -6.94 31.81
C CYS A 893 3.62 -8.00 32.88
N TYR A 894 2.61 -8.41 33.64
CA TYR A 894 2.78 -9.44 34.67
C TYR A 894 1.52 -10.30 34.86
N PRO A 895 1.68 -11.61 35.18
CA PRO A 895 0.56 -12.52 35.37
C PRO A 895 -0.26 -12.16 36.62
N PHE A 896 -1.45 -12.76 36.75
CA PHE A 896 -2.30 -12.56 37.93
C PHE A 896 -1.56 -13.01 39.22
N MET A 897 -1.47 -12.11 40.21
CA MET A 897 -0.63 -12.24 41.44
C MET A 897 0.89 -12.23 41.19
N GLY A 898 1.35 -11.90 39.98
CA GLY A 898 2.76 -11.85 39.59
C GLY A 898 3.54 -10.67 40.18
N LEU A 899 2.90 -9.52 40.42
CA LEU A 899 3.55 -8.32 40.96
C LEU A 899 2.97 -7.94 42.34
N GLY A 900 3.57 -8.48 43.40
CA GLY A 900 3.33 -8.10 44.81
C GLY A 900 4.48 -7.28 45.41
N VAL A 901 4.51 -7.09 46.73
CA VAL A 901 5.57 -6.33 47.44
C VAL A 901 6.97 -6.87 47.14
N SER A 902 7.12 -8.20 47.10
CA SER A 902 8.37 -8.86 46.74
C SER A 902 8.78 -8.55 45.30
N GLY A 903 7.85 -8.56 44.33
CA GLY A 903 8.14 -8.24 42.93
C GLY A 903 8.52 -6.77 42.73
N ALA A 904 7.81 -5.85 43.38
CA ALA A 904 8.16 -4.42 43.34
C ALA A 904 9.56 -4.15 43.94
N ARG A 905 9.91 -4.80 45.05
CA ARG A 905 11.28 -4.73 45.61
C ARG A 905 12.32 -5.33 44.68
N THR A 906 12.00 -6.45 44.02
CA THR A 906 12.88 -7.06 43.02
C THR A 906 13.15 -6.11 41.85
N LEU A 907 12.12 -5.44 41.32
CA LEU A 907 12.31 -4.45 40.26
C LEU A 907 13.19 -3.29 40.70
N ILE A 908 12.93 -2.73 41.89
CA ILE A 908 13.75 -1.64 42.45
C ILE A 908 15.20 -2.09 42.60
N LYS A 909 15.44 -3.26 43.22
CA LYS A 909 16.78 -3.81 43.42
C LYS A 909 17.50 -4.12 42.10
N PHE A 910 16.80 -4.66 41.10
CA PHE A 910 17.40 -4.99 39.81
C PHE A 910 17.88 -3.76 39.03
N PHE A 911 17.21 -2.62 39.26
CA PHE A 911 17.58 -1.35 38.66
C PHE A 911 18.53 -0.52 39.54
N GLU A 912 18.53 -0.71 40.86
CA GLU A 912 19.47 -0.09 41.79
C GLU A 912 20.83 -0.80 41.72
N ASP A 913 21.82 -0.15 41.13
CA ASP A 913 23.19 -0.63 41.16
C ASP A 913 23.88 -0.25 42.49
N GLU A 914 24.53 -1.21 43.14
CA GLU A 914 25.51 -0.95 44.20
C GLU A 914 26.85 -0.62 43.53
N MET A 915 27.10 0.66 43.27
CA MET A 915 28.43 1.17 42.93
C MET A 915 29.25 1.52 44.18
#